data_AF-A0A3B9LSE4-F1
#
_entry.id   AF-A0A3B9LSE4-F1
#
_cell.length_a   1.000
_cell.length_b   1.000
_cell.length_c   1.000
_cell.angle_alpha   90.00
_cell.angle_beta   90.00
_cell.angle_gamma   90.00
#
_symmetry.space_group_name_H-M   'P 1'
#
loop_
_entity.id
_entity.type
_entity.pdbx_description
1 polymer ?
#
loop_
_entity_poly.entity_id
_entity_poly.type
_entity_poly.pdbx_seq_one_letter_code
_entity_poly.pdbx_strand_id
1 'polypeptide(L)'
;MPREITDRDAILSSLKSLELTSELFIEQNGKLKNANDLQVIVEGKENASGKKVGPYVRLLAYDSGEPIMRQGEWGGNTFYLSVNGALDVYIADDGEQRKISRLQPGTCFGEMAVLAGVERNATVIVPKHETATVLEITRPALRLLRKLPKFGQVLDETYRAHGLGRVLEDLTREGGIASDEIVRNLRDLGKFMVYGKHHVLCQEGTPIQNIILIKSGWIRRVRGVPLDPASTGIAVGMGQTIGVDFLGTGNCLGLEGAKQSETWKYTASVMARTEVLEIPIAALTANPALRDRIVAGFASFSTADDNPPALESVKDLRALAAAEKEITTGIVDGANLLVMDMDLCVRCGNCSLACHKVHGQSRLLRRGINIVRPVSIGSERTQHVLSPQVCMHCKDPECLTGCPTGAIFRDPRGYVDIDPATCIGCFDCATQCPYDAISMVPRTGGNGETAVTFDLLGTLKKTFSLSRLPEPLPLTPADDVVAIKCNLCEHTPLNPPGARRQAYSCEENCPTGALLRVDPVKYFTEVESTQGLIFKDQTQAFGRNIHKSDPLAKILHLGGAAVILLAGVAAIWGLAARGFDGVLAGSWLTMRWATGLIGLFGVAVVMTYPLRKEVYRRRAGALRYWMLVHVYIGALAGLILMLHAGAHTGGILTTLLYIAFDVVIASGLFGVAAYVVAPRIMTSIEGEPLLIEDLAARRKELKKELAEIVKQSEGWLREEIEERVIKRFLTFAFLLRQVVRREPLTALLAEAREPFKERITRLTTTEERTLLLNAVETAVTLRRVDALICLHKALRVWIAPHVISTSLMLGLMIVHVVQVVYFAVK
;
A
#
# COMPACT_ATOMS: atom_id res chain seq x y z
N MET A 1 14.85 -22.10 -29.31
CA MET A 1 13.51 -22.10 -28.67
C MET A 1 13.12 -23.56 -28.59
N PRO A 2 12.76 -24.07 -27.40
CA PRO A 2 12.52 -25.50 -27.23
C PRO A 2 11.37 -25.98 -28.10
N ARG A 3 11.47 -27.21 -28.58
CA ARG A 3 10.41 -27.87 -29.35
C ARG A 3 9.42 -28.54 -28.39
N GLU A 4 8.17 -28.12 -28.42
CA GLU A 4 7.11 -28.77 -27.63
C GLU A 4 6.68 -30.10 -28.26
N ILE A 5 6.63 -31.14 -27.43
CA ILE A 5 6.11 -32.46 -27.78
C ILE A 5 4.66 -32.52 -27.30
N THR A 6 3.71 -32.45 -28.24
CA THR A 6 2.27 -32.44 -27.96
C THR A 6 1.64 -33.83 -27.92
N ASP A 7 2.42 -34.88 -28.18
CA ASP A 7 1.92 -36.25 -28.16
C ASP A 7 1.54 -36.68 -26.74
N ARG A 8 0.27 -37.09 -26.56
CA ARG A 8 -0.29 -37.43 -25.24
C ARG A 8 0.40 -38.64 -24.65
N ASP A 9 0.65 -39.66 -25.47
CA ASP A 9 1.24 -40.91 -25.00
C ASP A 9 2.69 -40.69 -24.56
N ALA A 10 3.45 -39.86 -25.28
CA ALA A 10 4.79 -39.42 -24.86
C ALA A 10 4.79 -38.63 -23.54
N ILE A 11 3.80 -37.78 -23.29
CA ILE A 11 3.68 -37.05 -22.00
C ILE A 11 3.36 -38.03 -20.87
N LEU A 12 2.41 -38.95 -21.08
CA LEU A 12 2.03 -39.96 -20.10
C LEU A 12 3.19 -40.93 -19.81
N SER A 13 3.91 -41.39 -20.83
CA SER A 13 5.08 -42.25 -20.66
C SER A 13 6.18 -41.55 -19.88
N SER A 14 6.41 -40.26 -20.14
CA SER A 14 7.39 -39.44 -19.42
C SER A 14 7.01 -39.24 -17.94
N LEU A 15 5.74 -38.98 -17.64
CA LEU A 15 5.27 -38.89 -16.25
C LEU A 15 5.33 -40.25 -15.53
N LYS A 16 5.09 -41.35 -16.24
CA LYS A 16 5.14 -42.70 -15.69
C LYS A 16 6.57 -43.17 -15.42
N SER A 17 7.54 -42.75 -16.25
CA SER A 17 8.95 -43.13 -16.11
C SER A 17 9.65 -42.42 -14.94
N LEU A 18 9.10 -41.30 -14.47
CA LEU A 18 9.65 -40.53 -13.35
C LEU A 18 9.15 -41.07 -12.01
N GLU A 19 10.07 -41.38 -11.09
CA GLU A 19 9.71 -41.86 -9.75
C GLU A 19 8.84 -40.85 -8.98
N LEU A 20 9.11 -39.55 -9.14
CA LEU A 20 8.38 -38.47 -8.46
C LEU A 20 6.89 -38.41 -8.84
N THR A 21 6.53 -38.89 -10.02
CA THR A 21 5.15 -38.82 -10.56
C THR A 21 4.54 -40.20 -10.80
N SER A 22 5.28 -41.29 -10.56
CA SER A 22 4.79 -42.65 -10.77
C SER A 22 3.54 -42.97 -9.92
N GLU A 23 3.39 -42.33 -8.76
CA GLU A 23 2.22 -42.48 -7.88
C GLU A 23 0.90 -41.99 -8.52
N LEU A 24 0.96 -41.18 -9.58
CA LEU A 24 -0.22 -40.81 -10.37
C LEU A 24 -0.87 -42.04 -11.03
N PHE A 25 -0.10 -43.10 -11.28
CA PHE A 25 -0.54 -44.29 -12.03
C PHE A 25 -0.89 -45.49 -11.14
N ILE A 26 -1.02 -45.29 -9.82
CA ILE A 26 -1.41 -46.37 -8.89
C ILE A 26 -2.86 -46.79 -9.13
N GLU A 27 -3.08 -48.09 -9.29
CA GLU A 27 -4.41 -48.69 -9.39
C GLU A 27 -4.91 -49.17 -8.02
N GLN A 28 -6.18 -48.89 -7.73
CA GLN A 28 -6.89 -49.38 -6.54
C GLN A 28 -8.25 -49.92 -6.98
N ASN A 29 -8.52 -51.19 -6.71
CA ASN A 29 -9.74 -51.90 -7.14
C ASN A 29 -9.99 -51.84 -8.66
N GLY A 30 -8.93 -51.98 -9.47
CA GLY A 30 -9.02 -51.94 -10.95
C GLY A 30 -9.32 -50.57 -11.54
N LYS A 31 -9.22 -49.49 -10.75
CA LYS A 31 -9.33 -48.10 -11.21
C LYS A 31 -8.10 -47.31 -10.80
N LEU A 32 -7.69 -46.38 -11.66
CA LEU A 32 -6.56 -45.49 -11.38
C LEU A 32 -6.96 -44.49 -10.28
N LYS A 33 -6.30 -44.57 -9.12
CA LYS A 33 -6.66 -43.83 -7.90
C LYS A 33 -6.70 -42.32 -8.14
N ASN A 34 -5.73 -41.82 -8.90
CA ASN A 34 -5.53 -40.39 -9.17
C ASN A 34 -6.01 -39.95 -10.57
N ALA A 35 -6.98 -40.68 -11.17
CA ALA A 35 -7.41 -40.46 -12.56
C ALA A 35 -7.83 -39.01 -12.85
N ASN A 36 -8.59 -38.40 -11.93
CA ASN A 36 -9.04 -37.02 -12.07
C ASN A 36 -7.86 -36.02 -12.02
N ASP A 37 -6.93 -36.22 -11.08
CA ASP A 37 -5.77 -35.33 -10.94
C ASP A 37 -4.87 -35.46 -12.19
N LEU A 38 -4.64 -36.67 -12.69
CA LEU A 38 -3.89 -36.94 -13.93
C LEU A 38 -4.55 -36.28 -15.16
N GLN A 39 -5.88 -36.39 -15.30
CA GLN A 39 -6.61 -35.76 -16.39
C GLN A 39 -6.43 -34.23 -16.39
N VAL A 40 -6.58 -33.57 -15.24
CA VAL A 40 -6.42 -32.12 -15.15
C VAL A 40 -4.97 -31.70 -15.44
N ILE A 41 -3.99 -32.46 -14.96
CA ILE A 41 -2.56 -32.20 -15.17
C ILE A 41 -2.18 -32.27 -16.66
N VAL A 42 -2.64 -33.29 -17.39
CA VAL A 42 -2.17 -33.60 -18.75
C VAL A 42 -3.09 -33.04 -19.84
N GLU A 43 -4.41 -33.10 -19.65
CA GLU A 43 -5.40 -32.74 -20.67
C GLU A 43 -6.10 -31.41 -20.35
N GLY A 44 -6.17 -31.08 -19.06
CA GLY A 44 -7.04 -30.04 -18.53
C GLY A 44 -8.50 -30.51 -18.48
N LYS A 45 -9.31 -29.76 -17.75
CA LYS A 45 -10.74 -30.04 -17.59
C LYS A 45 -11.55 -28.76 -17.70
N GLU A 46 -12.68 -28.81 -18.38
CA GLU A 46 -13.63 -27.70 -18.39
C GLU A 46 -14.36 -27.62 -17.06
N ASN A 47 -14.47 -26.40 -16.54
CA ASN A 47 -15.29 -26.12 -15.37
C ASN A 47 -16.77 -25.97 -15.75
N ALA A 48 -17.64 -25.78 -14.75
CA ALA A 48 -19.08 -25.60 -14.96
C ALA A 48 -19.45 -24.39 -15.84
N SER A 49 -18.54 -23.44 -16.05
CA SER A 49 -18.73 -22.27 -16.92
C SER A 49 -18.09 -22.42 -18.31
N GLY A 50 -17.67 -23.63 -18.70
CA GLY A 50 -17.09 -23.92 -20.02
C GLY A 50 -15.66 -23.42 -20.20
N LYS A 51 -14.99 -22.97 -19.13
CA LYS A 51 -13.60 -22.52 -19.16
C LYS A 51 -12.66 -23.65 -18.77
N LYS A 52 -11.56 -23.77 -19.52
CA LYS A 52 -10.58 -24.84 -19.34
C LYS A 52 -9.63 -24.53 -18.17
N VAL A 53 -9.43 -25.52 -17.31
CA VAL A 53 -8.48 -25.53 -16.20
C VAL A 53 -7.39 -26.55 -16.51
N GLY A 54 -6.14 -26.11 -16.62
CA GLY A 54 -5.06 -26.93 -17.19
C GLY A 54 -5.11 -26.98 -18.73
N PRO A 55 -4.25 -27.77 -19.38
CA PRO A 55 -3.24 -28.65 -18.80
C PRO A 55 -2.15 -27.87 -18.07
N TYR A 56 -1.50 -28.50 -17.09
CA TYR A 56 -0.47 -27.86 -16.27
C TYR A 56 0.94 -28.27 -16.65
N VAL A 57 1.09 -29.22 -17.57
CA VAL A 57 2.37 -29.82 -17.93
C VAL A 57 2.57 -29.72 -19.42
N ARG A 58 3.79 -29.37 -19.82
CA ARG A 58 4.25 -29.35 -21.22
C ARG A 58 5.55 -30.13 -21.31
N LEU A 59 5.66 -31.03 -22.27
CA LEU A 59 6.88 -31.76 -22.54
C LEU A 59 7.70 -30.99 -23.58
N LEU A 60 8.90 -30.57 -23.19
CA LEU A 60 9.76 -29.71 -24.01
C LEU A 60 11.07 -30.44 -24.33
N ALA A 61 11.45 -30.46 -25.59
CA ALA A 61 12.75 -30.91 -26.06
C ALA A 61 13.67 -29.71 -26.29
N TYR A 62 14.87 -29.78 -25.72
CA TYR A 62 15.90 -28.76 -25.81
C TYR A 62 17.13 -29.31 -26.54
N ASP A 63 17.67 -28.47 -27.42
CA ASP A 63 18.87 -28.77 -28.17
C ASP A 63 20.15 -28.36 -27.41
N SER A 64 21.29 -28.87 -27.89
CA SER A 64 22.61 -28.62 -27.30
C SER A 64 22.89 -27.13 -27.05
N GLY A 65 23.21 -26.77 -25.81
CA GLY A 65 23.55 -25.42 -25.39
C GLY A 65 22.36 -24.49 -25.14
N GLU A 66 21.12 -24.97 -25.31
CA GLU A 66 19.95 -24.17 -24.99
C GLU A 66 19.77 -24.01 -23.47
N PRO A 67 19.51 -22.78 -22.97
CA PRO A 67 19.17 -22.54 -21.58
C PRO A 67 17.69 -22.84 -21.32
N ILE A 68 17.43 -23.61 -20.27
CA ILE A 68 16.08 -23.94 -19.79
C ILE A 68 15.59 -22.84 -18.83
N MET A 69 16.48 -22.36 -17.96
CA MET A 69 16.21 -21.21 -17.07
C MET A 69 17.50 -20.43 -16.83
N ARG A 70 17.39 -19.12 -16.55
CA ARG A 70 18.55 -18.26 -16.26
C ARG A 70 18.49 -17.70 -14.84
N GLN A 71 19.66 -17.55 -14.23
CA GLN A 71 19.79 -16.89 -12.94
C GLN A 71 19.31 -15.44 -13.00
N GLY A 72 18.70 -14.96 -11.91
CA GLY A 72 18.15 -13.59 -11.79
C GLY A 72 16.79 -13.41 -12.45
N GLU A 73 16.32 -14.36 -13.25
CA GLU A 73 14.97 -14.30 -13.80
C GLU A 73 13.95 -14.68 -12.72
N TRP A 74 12.81 -14.01 -12.72
CA TRP A 74 11.64 -14.51 -12.02
C TRP A 74 11.11 -15.70 -12.82
N GLY A 75 11.18 -16.90 -12.23
CA GLY A 75 10.84 -18.19 -12.87
C GLY A 75 9.38 -18.36 -13.29
N GLY A 76 8.59 -17.29 -13.27
CA GLY A 76 7.16 -17.29 -13.44
C GLY A 76 6.48 -18.23 -12.44
N ASN A 77 5.39 -18.85 -12.89
CA ASN A 77 4.67 -19.89 -12.17
C ASN A 77 5.14 -21.28 -12.59
N THR A 78 6.41 -21.51 -12.90
CA THR A 78 6.87 -22.80 -13.45
C THR A 78 8.07 -23.39 -12.74
N PHE A 79 8.12 -24.72 -12.69
CA PHE A 79 9.28 -25.51 -12.30
C PHE A 79 9.41 -26.70 -13.25
N TYR A 80 10.53 -27.42 -13.20
CA TYR A 80 10.86 -28.41 -14.22
C TYR A 80 11.20 -29.77 -13.59
N LEU A 81 10.87 -30.84 -14.31
CA LEU A 81 11.37 -32.20 -14.06
C LEU A 81 12.20 -32.65 -15.27
N SER A 82 13.45 -33.07 -15.03
CA SER A 82 14.26 -33.68 -16.10
C SER A 82 13.74 -35.07 -16.43
N VAL A 83 13.42 -35.35 -17.70
CA VAL A 83 12.95 -36.68 -18.15
C VAL A 83 14.10 -37.49 -18.73
N ASN A 84 14.85 -36.91 -19.68
CA ASN A 84 16.00 -37.54 -20.32
C ASN A 84 17.07 -36.49 -20.60
N GLY A 85 18.33 -36.93 -20.68
CA GLY A 85 19.49 -36.05 -20.87
C GLY A 85 19.98 -35.45 -19.56
N ALA A 86 21.30 -35.28 -19.44
CA ALA A 86 21.90 -34.59 -18.31
C ALA A 86 21.79 -33.07 -18.52
N LEU A 87 21.73 -32.31 -17.42
CA LEU A 87 21.67 -30.84 -17.47
C LEU A 87 22.82 -30.25 -16.66
N ASP A 88 23.48 -29.21 -17.18
CA ASP A 88 24.54 -28.52 -16.45
C ASP A 88 23.99 -27.27 -15.75
N VAL A 89 24.38 -27.08 -14.49
CA VAL A 89 23.97 -25.95 -13.64
C VAL A 89 25.12 -24.98 -13.46
N TYR A 90 24.88 -23.71 -13.75
CA TYR A 90 25.84 -22.61 -13.65
C TYR A 90 25.34 -21.53 -12.70
N ILE A 91 26.25 -20.97 -11.92
CA ILE A 91 26.03 -19.74 -11.15
C ILE A 91 27.00 -18.70 -11.69
N ALA A 92 26.49 -17.51 -11.97
CA ALA A 92 27.27 -16.33 -12.29
C ALA A 92 27.71 -15.64 -11.00
N ASP A 93 29.01 -15.41 -10.86
CA ASP A 93 29.64 -14.69 -9.76
C ASP A 93 30.59 -13.65 -10.39
N ASP A 94 30.40 -12.36 -10.08
CA ASP A 94 31.17 -11.23 -10.65
C ASP A 94 31.34 -11.24 -12.19
N GLY A 95 30.36 -11.77 -12.92
CA GLY A 95 30.35 -11.84 -14.38
C GLY A 95 31.01 -13.09 -14.98
N GLU A 96 31.66 -13.94 -14.18
CA GLU A 96 32.13 -15.26 -14.60
C GLU A 96 31.09 -16.35 -14.29
N GLN A 97 30.86 -17.26 -15.25
CA GLN A 97 29.97 -18.40 -15.04
C GLN A 97 30.74 -19.61 -14.52
N ARG A 98 30.44 -20.03 -13.28
CA ARG A 98 31.00 -21.23 -12.66
C ARG A 98 30.00 -22.38 -12.74
N LYS A 99 30.43 -23.52 -13.28
CA LYS A 99 29.65 -24.77 -13.26
C LYS A 99 29.64 -25.34 -11.84
N ILE A 100 28.46 -25.55 -11.28
CA ILE A 100 28.27 -26.01 -9.89
C ILE A 100 27.95 -27.50 -9.82
N SER A 101 27.08 -27.97 -10.70
CA SER A 101 26.57 -29.34 -10.65
C SER A 101 26.06 -29.80 -12.03
N ARG A 102 25.77 -31.10 -12.13
CA ARG A 102 25.12 -31.74 -13.26
C ARG A 102 23.89 -32.51 -12.75
N LEU A 103 22.70 -32.13 -13.21
CA LEU A 103 21.44 -32.79 -12.87
C LEU A 103 21.25 -34.05 -13.70
N GLN A 104 20.83 -35.12 -13.06
CA GLN A 104 20.47 -36.37 -13.71
C GLN A 104 18.99 -36.39 -14.09
N PRO A 105 18.59 -37.21 -15.09
CA PRO A 105 17.19 -37.52 -15.33
C PRO A 105 16.47 -37.92 -14.04
N GLY A 106 15.22 -37.48 -13.87
CA GLY A 106 14.46 -37.67 -12.63
C GLY A 106 14.53 -36.50 -11.65
N THR A 107 15.42 -35.52 -11.86
CA THR A 107 15.64 -34.42 -10.91
C THR A 107 14.64 -33.28 -11.10
N CYS A 108 14.11 -32.77 -9.99
CA CYS A 108 13.29 -31.55 -9.94
C CYS A 108 14.18 -30.31 -9.78
N PHE A 109 13.90 -29.25 -10.53
CA PHE A 109 14.62 -27.98 -10.42
C PHE A 109 13.74 -26.78 -10.71
N GLY A 110 14.12 -25.63 -10.14
CA GLY A 110 13.36 -24.38 -10.26
C GLY A 110 12.17 -24.29 -9.31
N GLU A 111 11.99 -25.25 -8.42
CA GLU A 111 10.97 -25.25 -7.38
C GLU A 111 11.12 -24.08 -6.39
N MET A 112 12.33 -23.57 -6.15
CA MET A 112 12.55 -22.40 -5.28
C MET A 112 11.85 -21.14 -5.75
N ALA A 113 11.87 -20.86 -7.05
CA ALA A 113 11.21 -19.67 -7.55
C ALA A 113 9.69 -19.70 -7.32
N VAL A 114 9.11 -20.89 -7.36
CA VAL A 114 7.67 -21.10 -7.13
C VAL A 114 7.35 -21.14 -5.63
N LEU A 115 8.11 -21.90 -4.84
CA LEU A 115 7.81 -22.14 -3.42
C LEU A 115 8.23 -20.99 -2.52
N ALA A 116 9.45 -20.49 -2.65
CA ALA A 116 9.99 -19.40 -1.84
C ALA A 116 9.67 -18.02 -2.44
N GLY A 117 9.18 -17.95 -3.68
CA GLY A 117 8.85 -16.68 -4.32
C GLY A 117 10.07 -15.81 -4.56
N VAL A 118 11.17 -16.41 -5.01
CA VAL A 118 12.46 -15.77 -5.25
C VAL A 118 12.87 -15.87 -6.72
N GLU A 119 13.83 -15.06 -7.14
CA GLU A 119 14.47 -15.22 -8.46
C GLU A 119 15.19 -16.57 -8.59
N ARG A 120 15.32 -17.05 -9.82
CA ARG A 120 16.15 -18.20 -10.16
C ARG A 120 17.57 -17.97 -9.66
N ASN A 121 18.09 -18.89 -8.86
CA ASN A 121 19.42 -18.79 -8.26
C ASN A 121 20.53 -19.32 -9.17
N ALA A 122 20.18 -20.07 -10.21
CA ALA A 122 21.14 -20.66 -11.13
C ALA A 122 20.60 -20.68 -12.56
N THR A 123 21.52 -20.73 -13.51
CA THR A 123 21.23 -20.99 -14.93
C THR A 123 21.35 -22.48 -15.20
N VAL A 124 20.35 -23.10 -15.81
CA VAL A 124 20.38 -24.51 -16.21
C VAL A 124 20.36 -24.60 -17.72
N ILE A 125 21.34 -25.31 -18.28
CA ILE A 125 21.52 -25.44 -19.73
C ILE A 125 21.68 -26.91 -20.12
N VAL A 126 21.33 -27.22 -21.36
CA VAL A 126 21.69 -28.50 -21.97
C VAL A 126 23.19 -28.49 -22.31
N PRO A 127 23.96 -29.51 -21.91
CA PRO A 127 25.39 -29.61 -22.25
C PRO A 127 25.61 -29.57 -23.76
N LYS A 128 26.80 -29.12 -24.17
CA LYS A 128 27.18 -29.13 -25.59
C LYS A 128 27.18 -30.57 -26.12
N HIS A 129 26.63 -30.75 -27.32
CA HIS A 129 26.48 -32.05 -28.00
C HIS A 129 25.52 -33.05 -27.33
N GLU A 130 24.73 -32.62 -26.36
CA GLU A 130 23.67 -33.42 -25.76
C GLU A 130 22.29 -32.84 -26.12
N THR A 131 21.23 -33.64 -25.96
CA THR A 131 19.83 -33.21 -26.06
C THR A 131 19.12 -33.60 -24.79
N ALA A 132 18.15 -32.79 -24.35
CA ALA A 132 17.38 -33.10 -23.14
C ALA A 132 15.88 -32.93 -23.38
N THR A 133 15.10 -33.74 -22.68
CA THR A 133 13.64 -33.57 -22.59
C THR A 133 13.26 -33.27 -21.16
N VAL A 134 12.49 -32.22 -20.95
CA VAL A 134 12.05 -31.78 -19.62
C VAL A 134 10.54 -31.55 -19.60
N LEU A 135 9.91 -31.84 -18.47
CA LEU A 135 8.53 -31.45 -18.20
C LEU A 135 8.53 -30.08 -17.56
N GLU A 136 7.97 -29.09 -18.25
CA GLU A 136 7.61 -27.80 -17.68
C GLU A 136 6.28 -27.95 -16.94
N ILE A 137 6.27 -27.63 -15.65
CA ILE A 137 5.12 -27.81 -14.77
C ILE A 137 4.74 -26.46 -14.18
N THR A 138 3.47 -26.08 -14.36
CA THR A 138 2.92 -24.85 -13.79
C THR A 138 2.55 -25.03 -12.31
N ARG A 139 2.62 -23.94 -11.54
CA ARG A 139 2.37 -23.89 -10.09
C ARG A 139 1.08 -24.58 -9.65
N PRO A 140 -0.07 -24.44 -10.35
CA PRO A 140 -1.30 -25.10 -9.91
C PRO A 140 -1.19 -26.62 -9.82
N ALA A 141 -0.32 -27.25 -10.60
CA ALA A 141 -0.05 -28.68 -10.48
C ALA A 141 0.58 -29.05 -9.13
N LEU A 142 1.31 -28.16 -8.45
CA LEU A 142 1.88 -28.45 -7.13
C LEU A 142 0.80 -28.84 -6.12
N ARG A 143 -0.39 -28.23 -6.17
CA ARG A 143 -1.49 -28.60 -5.28
C ARG A 143 -1.94 -30.05 -5.49
N LEU A 144 -1.85 -30.55 -6.71
CA LEU A 144 -2.22 -31.93 -7.06
C LEU A 144 -1.06 -32.88 -6.75
N LEU A 145 0.16 -32.53 -7.16
CA LEU A 145 1.36 -33.34 -6.99
C LEU A 145 1.78 -33.47 -5.51
N ARG A 146 1.59 -32.44 -4.67
CA ARG A 146 1.89 -32.52 -3.23
C ARG A 146 1.00 -33.50 -2.45
N LYS A 147 -0.14 -33.94 -3.02
CA LYS A 147 -0.94 -35.01 -2.41
C LYS A 147 -0.24 -36.37 -2.49
N LEU A 148 0.73 -36.51 -3.39
CA LEU A 148 1.53 -37.72 -3.57
C LEU A 148 2.61 -37.74 -2.47
N PRO A 149 2.64 -38.76 -1.59
CA PRO A 149 3.57 -38.80 -0.46
C PRO A 149 5.03 -38.65 -0.88
N LYS A 150 5.48 -39.36 -1.93
CA LYS A 150 6.87 -39.29 -2.39
C LYS A 150 7.23 -37.90 -2.92
N PHE A 151 6.36 -37.33 -3.76
CA PHE A 151 6.56 -36.00 -4.31
C PHE A 151 6.63 -34.94 -3.21
N GLY A 152 5.69 -34.99 -2.25
CA GLY A 152 5.65 -34.07 -1.11
C GLY A 152 6.92 -34.14 -0.27
N GLN A 153 7.39 -35.35 0.06
CA GLN A 153 8.61 -35.55 0.84
C GLN A 153 9.85 -34.99 0.11
N VAL A 154 10.06 -35.38 -1.16
CA VAL A 154 11.23 -34.92 -1.93
C VAL A 154 11.20 -33.41 -2.12
N LEU A 155 10.03 -32.82 -2.36
CA LEU A 155 9.88 -31.38 -2.48
C LEU A 155 10.25 -30.65 -1.19
N ASP A 156 9.78 -31.14 -0.03
CA ASP A 156 10.09 -30.55 1.27
C ASP A 156 11.57 -30.70 1.64
N GLU A 157 12.18 -31.86 1.35
CA GLU A 157 13.63 -32.09 1.53
C GLU A 157 14.46 -31.17 0.63
N THR A 158 14.11 -31.07 -0.65
CA THR A 158 14.76 -30.17 -1.62
C THR A 158 14.62 -28.71 -1.18
N TYR A 159 13.43 -28.31 -0.71
CA TYR A 159 13.19 -26.96 -0.18
C TYR A 159 14.08 -26.63 1.01
N ARG A 160 14.20 -27.53 1.97
CA ARG A 160 15.06 -27.33 3.13
C ARG A 160 16.54 -27.29 2.75
N ALA A 161 16.97 -28.17 1.85
CA ALA A 161 18.36 -28.21 1.38
C ALA A 161 18.76 -26.94 0.62
N HIS A 162 17.93 -26.50 -0.32
CA HIS A 162 18.17 -25.27 -1.08
C HIS A 162 18.01 -24.02 -0.21
N GLY A 163 17.01 -24.00 0.69
CA GLY A 163 16.84 -22.94 1.68
C GLY A 163 18.07 -22.77 2.56
N LEU A 164 18.59 -23.87 3.11
CA LEU A 164 19.85 -23.88 3.85
C LEU A 164 21.01 -23.35 3.01
N GLY A 165 21.19 -23.86 1.78
CA GLY A 165 22.24 -23.42 0.86
C GLY A 165 22.20 -21.90 0.63
N ARG A 166 21.00 -21.33 0.42
CA ARG A 166 20.81 -19.89 0.21
C ARG A 166 21.12 -19.07 1.45
N VAL A 167 20.71 -19.52 2.64
CA VAL A 167 21.08 -18.85 3.90
C VAL A 167 22.60 -18.80 4.04
N LEU A 168 23.28 -19.90 3.74
CA LEU A 168 24.74 -19.98 3.80
C LEU A 168 25.42 -19.07 2.78
N GLU A 169 24.92 -18.99 1.55
CA GLU A 169 25.43 -18.07 0.51
C GLU A 169 25.28 -16.60 0.93
N ASP A 170 24.11 -16.24 1.48
CA ASP A 170 23.87 -14.89 1.97
C ASP A 170 24.79 -14.54 3.15
N LEU A 171 25.19 -15.51 3.98
CA LEU A 171 26.16 -15.32 5.06
C LEU A 171 27.60 -15.12 4.57
N THR A 172 27.91 -15.49 3.31
CA THR A 172 29.25 -15.40 2.69
C THR A 172 29.45 -14.22 1.74
N ARG A 173 28.39 -13.53 1.30
CA ARG A 173 28.48 -12.38 0.35
C ARG A 173 29.31 -11.23 0.93
N GLU A 174 29.82 -10.30 0.11
CA GLU A 174 30.59 -9.12 0.58
C GLU A 174 29.89 -8.40 1.77
N GLY A 175 30.59 -8.28 2.91
CA GLY A 175 30.03 -7.81 4.19
C GLY A 175 29.47 -8.92 5.09
N GLY A 176 29.51 -10.17 4.64
CA GLY A 176 29.17 -11.39 5.36
C GLY A 176 30.23 -11.77 6.39
N ILE A 177 29.82 -12.49 7.42
CA ILE A 177 30.61 -12.69 8.64
C ILE A 177 31.08 -14.13 8.81
N ALA A 178 30.57 -15.06 8.00
CA ALA A 178 30.98 -16.45 8.04
C ALA A 178 32.11 -16.71 7.03
N SER A 179 33.29 -17.07 7.52
CA SER A 179 34.36 -17.66 6.69
C SER A 179 33.88 -18.98 6.05
N ASP A 180 34.43 -19.33 4.88
CA ASP A 180 34.12 -20.58 4.15
C ASP A 180 34.11 -21.84 5.03
N GLU A 181 34.96 -21.89 6.04
CA GLU A 181 35.04 -23.01 6.97
C GLU A 181 33.83 -23.10 7.91
N ILE A 182 33.33 -21.97 8.41
CA ILE A 182 32.10 -21.92 9.23
C ILE A 182 30.92 -22.38 8.38
N VAL A 183 30.83 -21.93 7.13
CA VAL A 183 29.77 -22.31 6.20
C VAL A 183 29.79 -23.81 5.89
N ARG A 184 30.96 -24.41 5.69
CA ARG A 184 31.08 -25.87 5.54
C ARG A 184 30.52 -26.61 6.75
N ASN A 185 30.89 -26.20 7.96
CA ASN A 185 30.39 -26.84 9.17
C ASN A 185 28.88 -26.60 9.39
N LEU A 186 28.38 -25.40 9.09
CA LEU A 186 26.95 -25.07 9.20
C LEU A 186 26.10 -25.82 8.18
N ARG A 187 26.66 -26.25 7.04
CA ARG A 187 25.95 -27.10 6.08
C ARG A 187 25.56 -28.45 6.68
N ASP A 188 26.42 -29.00 7.54
CA ASP A 188 26.20 -30.32 8.14
C ASP A 188 25.39 -30.22 9.45
N LEU A 189 25.54 -29.11 10.18
CA LEU A 189 24.92 -28.92 11.50
C LEU A 189 23.58 -28.16 11.46
N GLY A 190 23.42 -27.25 10.50
CA GLY A 190 22.31 -26.32 10.42
C GLY A 190 21.03 -26.98 9.91
N LYS A 191 19.91 -26.68 10.55
CA LYS A 191 18.57 -27.13 10.15
C LYS A 191 17.75 -25.95 9.68
N PHE A 192 17.30 -26.00 8.43
CA PHE A 192 16.39 -25.00 7.88
C PHE A 192 14.95 -25.37 8.22
N MET A 193 14.29 -24.52 9.01
CA MET A 193 12.94 -24.74 9.53
C MET A 193 11.99 -23.64 9.06
N VAL A 194 10.73 -24.01 8.85
CA VAL A 194 9.66 -23.07 8.47
C VAL A 194 8.53 -23.19 9.49
N TYR A 195 8.19 -22.07 10.10
CA TYR A 195 7.18 -21.99 11.14
C TYR A 195 5.97 -21.17 10.69
N GLY A 196 4.79 -21.64 11.07
CA GLY A 196 3.54 -20.92 10.86
C GLY A 196 3.33 -19.82 11.90
N LYS A 197 2.40 -18.92 11.60
CA LYS A 197 1.95 -17.86 12.52
C LYS A 197 1.54 -18.46 13.88
N HIS A 198 1.86 -17.76 14.96
CA HIS A 198 1.59 -18.13 16.36
C HIS A 198 2.42 -19.29 16.93
N HIS A 199 3.37 -19.85 16.17
CA HIS A 199 4.28 -20.85 16.71
C HIS A 199 5.22 -20.24 17.77
N VAL A 200 5.42 -20.94 18.89
CA VAL A 200 6.34 -20.54 19.96
C VAL A 200 7.69 -21.18 19.69
N LEU A 201 8.71 -20.37 19.40
CA LEU A 201 10.07 -20.85 19.12
C LEU A 201 10.83 -21.21 20.38
N CYS A 202 10.64 -20.40 21.42
CA CYS A 202 11.22 -20.65 22.73
C CYS A 202 10.33 -20.07 23.83
N GLN A 203 10.43 -20.65 25.02
CA GLN A 203 9.62 -20.29 26.17
C GLN A 203 10.51 -19.86 27.34
N GLU A 204 10.11 -18.80 28.02
CA GLU A 204 10.80 -18.28 29.21
C GLU A 204 11.01 -19.39 30.26
N GLY A 205 12.22 -19.49 30.79
CA GLY A 205 12.63 -20.49 31.80
C GLY A 205 13.07 -21.85 31.23
N THR A 206 12.93 -22.10 29.92
CA THR A 206 13.39 -23.35 29.30
C THR A 206 14.88 -23.28 28.90
N PRO A 207 15.65 -24.39 28.93
CA PRO A 207 17.05 -24.40 28.52
C PRO A 207 17.24 -23.99 27.05
N ILE A 208 18.29 -23.23 26.76
CA ILE A 208 18.64 -22.86 25.40
C ILE A 208 19.34 -24.04 24.72
N GLN A 209 18.69 -24.64 23.73
CA GLN A 209 19.21 -25.83 23.02
C GLN A 209 19.70 -25.53 21.60
N ASN A 210 19.21 -24.45 20.99
CA ASN A 210 19.48 -24.09 19.60
C ASN A 210 19.83 -22.61 19.50
N ILE A 211 20.78 -22.28 18.63
CA ILE A 211 20.95 -20.92 18.10
C ILE A 211 19.98 -20.77 16.93
N ILE A 212 19.20 -19.69 16.90
CA ILE A 212 18.15 -19.47 15.90
C ILE A 212 18.45 -18.19 15.12
N LEU A 213 18.74 -18.30 13.82
CA LEU A 213 18.88 -17.16 12.91
C LEU A 213 17.58 -16.97 12.11
N ILE A 214 17.02 -15.76 12.15
CA ILE A 214 15.80 -15.41 11.41
C ILE A 214 16.16 -15.09 9.96
N LYS A 215 15.73 -15.94 9.01
CA LYS A 215 15.93 -15.72 7.58
C LYS A 215 14.83 -14.89 6.93
N SER A 216 13.59 -15.09 7.35
CA SER A 216 12.45 -14.30 6.86
C SER A 216 11.32 -14.33 7.90
N GLY A 217 10.45 -13.31 7.88
CA GLY A 217 9.35 -13.17 8.82
C GLY A 217 9.69 -12.37 10.08
N TRP A 218 8.77 -12.40 11.04
CA TRP A 218 8.77 -11.57 12.23
C TRP A 218 8.54 -12.39 13.49
N ILE A 219 9.26 -12.05 14.56
CA ILE A 219 9.16 -12.67 15.88
C ILE A 219 8.84 -11.58 16.90
N ARG A 220 7.94 -11.89 17.84
CA ARG A 220 7.68 -11.10 19.04
C ARG A 220 8.35 -11.76 20.24
N ARG A 221 9.15 -11.01 21.00
CA ARG A 221 9.67 -11.45 22.30
C ARG A 221 8.88 -10.80 23.43
N VAL A 222 8.55 -11.58 24.45
CA VAL A 222 7.85 -11.12 25.64
C VAL A 222 8.54 -11.68 26.89
N ARG A 223 8.72 -10.85 27.92
CA ARG A 223 9.27 -11.25 29.22
C ARG A 223 8.33 -10.89 30.36
N GLY A 224 8.17 -11.79 31.32
CA GLY A 224 7.52 -11.52 32.61
C GLY A 224 6.01 -11.76 32.63
N VAL A 225 5.42 -12.30 31.55
CA VAL A 225 4.02 -12.76 31.50
C VAL A 225 3.91 -13.97 30.58
N PRO A 226 3.24 -15.07 31.01
CA PRO A 226 2.83 -16.13 30.11
C PRO A 226 1.72 -15.61 29.20
N LEU A 227 2.07 -15.37 27.93
CA LEU A 227 1.20 -14.69 26.98
C LEU A 227 0.79 -15.65 25.87
N ASP A 228 -0.50 -15.70 25.56
CA ASP A 228 -1.02 -16.44 24.41
C ASP A 228 -0.44 -15.83 23.11
N PRO A 229 0.26 -16.62 22.27
CA PRO A 229 0.77 -16.19 20.97
C PRO A 229 -0.28 -15.54 20.05
N ALA A 230 -1.57 -15.81 20.25
CA ALA A 230 -2.68 -15.22 19.50
C ALA A 230 -3.09 -13.81 19.98
N SER A 231 -2.69 -13.37 21.18
CA SER A 231 -3.07 -12.06 21.73
C SER A 231 -2.46 -10.90 20.94
N THR A 232 -3.26 -9.86 20.65
CA THR A 232 -2.84 -8.62 19.96
C THR A 232 -3.12 -7.39 20.84
N GLY A 233 -2.29 -6.34 20.74
CA GLY A 233 -2.51 -5.06 21.43
C GLY A 233 -1.88 -4.99 22.82
N ILE A 234 -0.81 -5.75 23.06
CA ILE A 234 -0.23 -6.01 24.38
C ILE A 234 0.54 -4.80 24.91
N ALA A 235 1.05 -3.93 24.04
CA ALA A 235 1.85 -2.78 24.42
C ALA A 235 1.08 -1.75 25.29
N VAL A 236 -0.25 -1.82 25.35
CA VAL A 236 -1.09 -0.83 26.04
C VAL A 236 -1.97 -1.52 27.10
N GLY A 237 -1.51 -1.55 28.35
CA GLY A 237 -2.38 -1.83 29.51
C GLY A 237 -1.92 -2.89 30.52
N MET A 238 -0.77 -3.54 30.33
CA MET A 238 -0.20 -4.46 31.33
C MET A 238 0.97 -3.83 32.12
N GLY A 239 1.30 -4.39 33.29
CA GLY A 239 2.20 -3.81 34.29
C GLY A 239 3.58 -3.35 33.78
N GLN A 240 4.17 -2.37 34.47
CA GLN A 240 5.35 -1.60 34.04
C GLN A 240 6.64 -2.43 33.86
N THR A 241 6.70 -3.66 34.36
CA THR A 241 7.88 -4.54 34.35
C THR A 241 7.96 -5.50 33.15
N ILE A 242 6.94 -5.54 32.30
CA ILE A 242 6.86 -6.44 31.14
C ILE A 242 7.83 -5.95 30.07
N GLY A 243 8.60 -6.88 29.48
CA GLY A 243 9.46 -6.57 28.34
C GLY A 243 8.82 -7.02 27.03
N VAL A 244 8.78 -6.15 26.01
CA VAL A 244 8.26 -6.50 24.67
C VAL A 244 9.09 -5.85 23.57
N ASP A 245 9.44 -6.64 22.55
CA ASP A 245 9.94 -6.12 21.28
C ASP A 245 9.58 -7.03 20.09
N PHE A 246 9.98 -6.57 18.90
CA PHE A 246 9.80 -7.25 17.64
C PHE A 246 11.15 -7.38 16.94
N LEU A 247 11.43 -8.56 16.39
CA LEU A 247 12.64 -8.85 15.64
C LEU A 247 12.27 -9.37 14.26
N GLY A 248 12.84 -8.75 13.24
CA GLY A 248 12.67 -9.14 11.85
C GLY A 248 13.85 -9.97 11.34
N THR A 249 13.91 -10.07 10.02
CA THR A 249 14.96 -10.76 9.30
C THR A 249 16.38 -10.31 9.69
N GLY A 250 17.31 -11.27 9.83
CA GLY A 250 18.73 -11.00 10.08
C GLY A 250 19.12 -10.95 11.55
N ASN A 251 18.19 -11.10 12.49
CA ASN A 251 18.51 -11.21 13.91
C ASN A 251 18.80 -12.67 14.30
N CYS A 252 19.62 -12.83 15.35
CA CYS A 252 19.99 -14.12 15.92
C CYS A 252 19.57 -14.23 17.39
N LEU A 253 19.10 -15.41 17.83
CA LEU A 253 18.69 -15.70 19.20
C LEU A 253 19.47 -16.90 19.76
N GLY A 254 19.68 -16.96 21.07
CA GLY A 254 20.22 -18.13 21.78
C GLY A 254 21.75 -18.26 21.77
N LEU A 255 22.47 -17.18 21.42
CA LEU A 255 23.93 -17.13 21.43
C LEU A 255 24.51 -17.24 22.84
N GLU A 256 23.79 -16.74 23.83
CA GLU A 256 24.13 -16.83 25.25
C GLU A 256 24.18 -18.28 25.74
N GLY A 257 23.28 -19.14 25.25
CA GLY A 257 23.26 -20.57 25.54
C GLY A 257 24.47 -21.32 24.98
N ALA A 258 25.05 -20.82 23.88
CA ALA A 258 26.27 -21.37 23.32
C ALA A 258 27.51 -20.91 24.11
N LYS A 259 27.50 -19.71 24.69
CA LYS A 259 28.59 -19.22 25.56
C LYS A 259 28.60 -19.95 26.89
N GLN A 260 27.44 -20.10 27.52
CA GLN A 260 27.26 -20.75 28.82
C GLN A 260 25.87 -21.38 28.92
N SER A 261 25.74 -22.47 29.69
CA SER A 261 24.45 -23.14 29.89
C SER A 261 23.46 -22.19 30.58
N GLU A 262 22.46 -21.73 29.83
CA GLU A 262 21.49 -20.72 30.24
C GLU A 262 20.07 -21.15 29.87
N THR A 263 19.10 -20.44 30.43
CA THR A 263 17.69 -20.56 30.08
C THR A 263 17.19 -19.31 29.35
N TRP A 264 16.18 -19.47 28.51
CA TRP A 264 15.55 -18.36 27.83
C TRP A 264 14.95 -17.39 28.84
N LYS A 265 15.31 -16.10 28.74
CA LYS A 265 14.79 -15.03 29.61
C LYS A 265 13.51 -14.38 29.08
N TYR A 266 12.97 -14.89 27.99
CA TYR A 266 11.78 -14.41 27.31
C TYR A 266 11.13 -15.55 26.53
N THR A 267 9.86 -15.37 26.16
CA THR A 267 9.14 -16.21 25.22
C THR A 267 9.17 -15.55 23.84
N ALA A 268 9.60 -16.28 22.80
CA ALA A 268 9.62 -15.81 21.42
C ALA A 268 8.53 -16.51 20.60
N SER A 269 7.66 -15.74 19.96
CA SER A 269 6.54 -16.23 19.17
C SER A 269 6.55 -15.65 17.76
N VAL A 270 6.20 -16.48 16.78
CA VAL A 270 6.19 -16.14 15.36
C VAL A 270 4.93 -15.35 14.99
N MET A 271 5.08 -14.23 14.27
CA MET A 271 3.98 -13.32 13.91
C MET A 271 3.46 -13.48 12.48
N ALA A 272 4.22 -14.15 11.60
CA ALA A 272 3.90 -14.42 10.21
C ALA A 272 4.53 -15.77 9.79
N ARG A 273 4.42 -16.21 8.53
CA ARG A 273 5.22 -17.37 8.08
C ARG A 273 6.71 -16.99 8.19
N THR A 274 7.46 -17.70 9.01
CA THR A 274 8.85 -17.36 9.37
C THR A 274 9.77 -18.51 9.03
N GLU A 275 10.85 -18.21 8.33
CA GLU A 275 11.90 -19.18 8.00
C GLU A 275 13.11 -18.90 8.87
N VAL A 276 13.67 -19.95 9.46
CA VAL A 276 14.79 -19.85 10.38
C VAL A 276 15.85 -20.91 10.08
N LEU A 277 17.09 -20.58 10.41
CA LEU A 277 18.19 -21.53 10.50
C LEU A 277 18.44 -21.84 11.98
N GLU A 278 18.25 -23.09 12.36
CA GLU A 278 18.52 -23.60 13.71
C GLU A 278 19.86 -24.34 13.74
N ILE A 279 20.70 -24.01 14.71
CA ILE A 279 21.98 -24.68 14.93
C ILE A 279 21.94 -25.31 16.33
N PRO A 280 21.92 -26.65 16.43
CA PRO A 280 21.89 -27.33 17.73
C PRO A 280 23.16 -27.06 18.54
N ILE A 281 23.01 -26.52 19.75
CA ILE A 281 24.14 -26.21 20.65
C ILE A 281 24.89 -27.49 21.03
N ALA A 282 24.17 -28.59 21.23
CA ALA A 282 24.78 -29.90 21.52
C ALA A 282 25.83 -30.31 20.48
N ALA A 283 25.62 -29.96 19.20
CA ALA A 283 26.57 -30.25 18.15
C ALA A 283 27.80 -29.32 18.18
N LEU A 284 27.65 -28.10 18.72
CA LEU A 284 28.76 -27.15 18.91
C LEU A 284 29.61 -27.47 20.13
N THR A 285 29.04 -28.11 21.16
CA THR A 285 29.78 -28.53 22.36
C THR A 285 30.93 -29.49 22.02
N ALA A 286 30.80 -30.28 20.96
CA ALA A 286 31.84 -31.18 20.48
C ALA A 286 33.05 -30.47 19.85
N ASN A 287 32.91 -29.19 19.46
CA ASN A 287 33.97 -28.41 18.84
C ASN A 287 33.99 -26.95 19.37
N PRO A 288 34.70 -26.70 20.49
CA PRO A 288 34.75 -25.38 21.12
C PRO A 288 35.29 -24.26 20.20
N ALA A 289 36.24 -24.57 19.32
CA ALA A 289 36.80 -23.59 18.39
C ALA A 289 35.77 -23.13 17.34
N LEU A 290 34.96 -24.06 16.83
CA LEU A 290 33.85 -23.74 15.93
C LEU A 290 32.76 -22.93 16.64
N ARG A 291 32.42 -23.34 17.87
CA ARG A 291 31.46 -22.62 18.73
C ARG A 291 31.87 -21.17 18.91
N ASP A 292 33.12 -20.90 19.31
CA ASP A 292 33.59 -19.55 19.59
C ASP A 292 33.59 -18.67 18.32
N ARG A 293 33.89 -19.27 17.15
CA ARG A 293 33.80 -18.58 15.86
C ARG A 293 32.36 -18.28 15.42
N ILE A 294 31.43 -19.21 15.61
CA ILE A 294 30.01 -18.97 15.35
C ILE A 294 29.50 -17.88 16.28
N VAL A 295 29.82 -17.95 17.57
CA VAL A 295 29.43 -16.93 18.54
C VAL A 295 30.00 -15.56 18.15
N ALA A 296 31.29 -15.48 17.82
CA ALA A 296 31.92 -14.24 17.40
C ALA A 296 31.32 -13.69 16.10
N GLY A 297 31.07 -14.56 15.11
CA GLY A 297 30.51 -14.15 13.83
C GLY A 297 29.06 -13.69 13.93
N PHE A 298 28.28 -14.30 14.82
CA PHE A 298 26.86 -13.96 14.98
C PHE A 298 26.58 -12.89 16.04
N ALA A 299 27.56 -12.54 16.88
CA ALA A 299 27.41 -11.54 17.95
C ALA A 299 26.94 -10.17 17.43
N SER A 300 27.40 -9.76 16.24
CA SER A 300 26.99 -8.48 15.63
C SER A 300 25.53 -8.44 15.16
N PHE A 301 24.87 -9.60 15.07
CA PHE A 301 23.46 -9.76 14.67
C PHE A 301 22.53 -10.00 15.85
N SER A 302 23.10 -10.20 17.04
CA SER A 302 22.37 -10.20 18.28
C SER A 302 22.36 -8.78 18.84
N THR A 303 21.45 -7.94 18.35
CA THR A 303 20.92 -6.87 19.23
C THR A 303 20.09 -7.46 20.37
N ALA A 304 19.94 -8.79 20.40
CA ALA A 304 19.05 -9.61 21.19
C ALA A 304 19.72 -10.31 22.38
N ASP A 305 21.02 -10.08 22.65
CA ASP A 305 21.68 -10.51 23.90
C ASP A 305 21.20 -9.65 25.10
N ASP A 306 20.43 -8.58 24.84
CA ASP A 306 19.59 -7.89 25.81
C ASP A 306 18.19 -8.50 25.85
N ASN A 307 17.69 -8.74 27.07
CA ASN A 307 16.28 -9.00 27.33
C ASN A 307 15.40 -7.98 26.60
N PRO A 308 14.19 -8.35 26.13
CA PRO A 308 13.28 -7.38 25.54
C PRO A 308 13.11 -6.20 26.53
N PRO A 309 13.24 -4.95 26.06
CA PRO A 309 13.28 -3.78 26.92
C PRO A 309 11.98 -3.70 27.73
N ALA A 310 12.10 -3.45 29.03
CA ALA A 310 10.94 -3.20 29.88
C ALA A 310 10.16 -2.00 29.33
N LEU A 311 8.83 -2.02 29.40
CA LEU A 311 7.98 -0.95 28.86
C LEU A 311 8.37 0.45 29.37
N GLU A 312 8.86 0.57 30.61
CA GLU A 312 9.37 1.82 31.18
C GLU A 312 10.64 2.38 30.49
N SER A 313 11.45 1.50 29.90
CA SER A 313 12.69 1.87 29.21
C SER A 313 12.47 2.22 27.73
N VAL A 314 11.28 1.94 27.20
CA VAL A 314 10.92 2.24 25.82
C VAL A 314 10.70 3.75 25.68
N LYS A 315 11.53 4.38 24.84
CA LYS A 315 11.51 5.84 24.62
C LYS A 315 10.15 6.38 24.17
N ASP A 316 9.42 5.63 23.35
CA ASP A 316 8.07 6.00 22.88
C ASP A 316 7.20 4.76 22.70
N LEU A 317 6.28 4.53 23.64
CA LEU A 317 5.33 3.41 23.58
C LEU A 317 4.43 3.46 22.34
N ARG A 318 4.20 4.65 21.77
CA ARG A 318 3.40 4.79 20.53
C ARG A 318 4.15 4.26 19.32
N ALA A 319 5.48 4.38 19.31
CA ALA A 319 6.31 3.79 18.25
C ALA A 319 6.29 2.25 18.34
N LEU A 320 6.35 1.69 19.55
CA LEU A 320 6.22 0.25 19.76
C LEU A 320 4.83 -0.27 19.33
N ALA A 321 3.75 0.45 19.70
CA ALA A 321 2.39 0.12 19.28
C ALA A 321 2.21 0.25 17.75
N ALA A 322 2.85 1.24 17.13
CA ALA A 322 2.87 1.37 15.68
C ALA A 322 3.56 0.17 15.03
N ALA A 323 4.77 -0.20 15.50
CA ALA A 323 5.49 -1.38 15.00
C ALA A 323 4.67 -2.68 15.13
N GLU A 324 4.01 -2.89 16.28
CA GLU A 324 3.10 -4.03 16.47
C GLU A 324 2.00 -4.04 15.40
N LYS A 325 1.36 -2.88 15.19
CA LYS A 325 0.29 -2.74 14.20
C LYS A 325 0.80 -2.96 12.79
N GLU A 326 1.97 -2.42 12.45
CA GLU A 326 2.62 -2.56 11.14
C GLU A 326 2.91 -4.04 10.83
N ILE A 327 3.44 -4.80 11.79
CA ILE A 327 3.73 -6.23 11.62
C ILE A 327 2.45 -7.06 11.58
N THR A 328 1.55 -6.89 12.55
CA THR A 328 0.34 -7.71 12.67
C THR A 328 -0.63 -7.53 11.50
N THR A 329 -0.68 -6.33 10.91
CA THR A 329 -1.49 -6.04 9.74
C THR A 329 -0.81 -6.47 8.43
N GLY A 330 0.45 -6.91 8.46
CA GLY A 330 1.18 -7.43 7.29
C GLY A 330 1.54 -6.39 6.23
N ILE A 331 1.37 -5.09 6.49
CA ILE A 331 1.76 -4.04 5.52
C ILE A 331 3.26 -4.06 5.21
N VAL A 332 4.06 -4.55 6.17
CA VAL A 332 5.51 -4.66 6.09
C VAL A 332 5.95 -5.81 5.18
N ASP A 333 5.02 -6.71 4.85
CA ASP A 333 5.23 -7.84 3.93
C ASP A 333 4.91 -7.47 2.47
N GLY A 334 4.41 -6.26 2.23
CA GLY A 334 4.22 -5.69 0.90
C GLY A 334 5.54 -5.44 0.17
N ALA A 335 5.60 -5.68 -1.14
CA ALA A 335 6.74 -5.24 -1.95
C ALA A 335 6.54 -3.84 -2.55
N ASN A 336 5.29 -3.37 -2.64
CA ASN A 336 4.97 -2.03 -3.13
C ASN A 336 3.69 -1.53 -2.45
N LEU A 337 3.86 -0.76 -1.37
CA LEU A 337 2.77 -0.27 -0.55
C LEU A 337 2.34 1.12 -0.99
N LEU A 338 1.04 1.32 -1.26
CA LEU A 338 0.48 2.66 -1.42
C LEU A 338 0.14 3.21 -0.03
N VAL A 339 0.72 4.34 0.35
CA VAL A 339 0.46 5.03 1.61
C VAL A 339 -0.22 6.37 1.36
N MET A 340 -1.17 6.71 2.21
CA MET A 340 -1.90 7.97 2.21
C MET A 340 -1.67 8.73 3.52
N ASP A 341 -1.07 9.92 3.45
CA ASP A 341 -0.98 10.82 4.61
C ASP A 341 -2.30 11.54 4.82
N MET A 342 -2.98 11.23 5.92
CA MET A 342 -4.32 11.76 6.21
C MET A 342 -4.30 13.23 6.64
N ASP A 343 -3.15 13.77 7.08
CA ASP A 343 -2.98 15.18 7.41
C ASP A 343 -2.84 16.06 6.16
N LEU A 344 -2.45 15.45 5.03
CA LEU A 344 -2.37 16.10 3.72
C LEU A 344 -3.58 15.79 2.81
N CYS A 345 -4.33 14.72 3.11
CA CYS A 345 -5.44 14.28 2.27
C CYS A 345 -6.68 15.16 2.42
N VAL A 346 -7.04 15.87 1.34
CA VAL A 346 -8.26 16.71 1.24
C VAL A 346 -9.53 15.92 0.88
N ARG A 347 -9.50 14.58 1.00
CA ARG A 347 -10.63 13.67 0.71
C ARG A 347 -11.35 13.93 -0.64
N CYS A 348 -10.62 14.38 -1.66
CA CYS A 348 -11.20 14.77 -2.96
C CYS A 348 -11.64 13.58 -3.83
N GLY A 349 -11.11 12.37 -3.59
CA GLY A 349 -11.43 11.18 -4.38
C GLY A 349 -10.77 11.11 -5.77
N ASN A 350 -9.93 12.08 -6.13
CA ASN A 350 -9.33 12.14 -7.47
C ASN A 350 -8.42 10.93 -7.77
N CYS A 351 -7.82 10.31 -6.76
CA CYS A 351 -7.01 9.10 -6.91
C CYS A 351 -7.83 7.88 -7.38
N SER A 352 -9.01 7.63 -6.79
CA SER A 352 -9.93 6.57 -7.22
C SER A 352 -10.52 6.88 -8.59
N LEU A 353 -10.92 8.13 -8.83
CA LEU A 353 -11.44 8.56 -10.13
C LEU A 353 -10.40 8.38 -11.24
N ALA A 354 -9.15 8.79 -11.00
CA ALA A 354 -8.06 8.62 -11.95
C ALA A 354 -7.77 7.15 -12.24
N CYS A 355 -7.82 6.30 -11.21
CA CYS A 355 -7.69 4.84 -11.37
C CYS A 355 -8.80 4.29 -12.28
N HIS A 356 -10.06 4.66 -12.01
CA HIS A 356 -11.21 4.27 -12.84
C HIS A 356 -11.09 4.78 -14.29
N LYS A 357 -10.68 6.03 -14.51
CA LYS A 357 -10.51 6.61 -15.85
C LYS A 357 -9.42 5.91 -16.69
N VAL A 358 -8.39 5.38 -16.03
CA VAL A 358 -7.30 4.64 -16.68
C VAL A 358 -7.69 3.17 -16.93
N HIS A 359 -8.37 2.52 -15.99
CA HIS A 359 -8.59 1.08 -16.03
C HIS A 359 -10.04 0.64 -16.31
N GLY A 360 -10.99 1.57 -16.47
CA GLY A 360 -12.43 1.29 -16.61
C GLY A 360 -13.12 0.95 -15.28
N GLN A 361 -12.37 0.49 -14.28
CA GLN A 361 -12.82 0.22 -12.92
C GLN A 361 -11.76 0.68 -11.91
N SER A 362 -12.18 1.24 -10.77
CA SER A 362 -11.23 1.66 -9.74
C SER A 362 -10.65 0.43 -9.06
N ARG A 363 -9.32 0.31 -9.09
CA ARG A 363 -8.54 -0.69 -8.35
C ARG A 363 -8.01 -0.15 -7.01
N LEU A 364 -8.60 0.96 -6.56
CA LEU A 364 -8.25 1.69 -5.34
C LEU A 364 -9.51 2.11 -4.60
N LEU A 365 -9.68 1.58 -3.39
CA LEU A 365 -10.69 2.01 -2.44
C LEU A 365 -10.00 2.74 -1.27
N ARG A 366 -10.56 3.88 -0.87
CA ARG A 366 -9.97 4.77 0.14
C ARG A 366 -10.28 4.36 1.59
N ARG A 367 -10.34 3.06 1.83
CA ARG A 367 -10.51 2.41 3.15
C ARG A 367 -9.41 1.37 3.29
N GLY A 368 -9.02 0.98 4.51
CA GLY A 368 -7.96 -0.01 4.69
C GLY A 368 -7.28 0.12 6.04
N ILE A 369 -5.99 -0.21 6.08
CA ILE A 369 -5.22 -0.30 7.32
C ILE A 369 -4.79 1.09 7.78
N ASN A 370 -5.12 1.44 9.02
CA ASN A 370 -4.85 2.74 9.62
C ASN A 370 -3.70 2.64 10.61
N ILE A 371 -2.71 3.52 10.50
CA ILE A 371 -1.53 3.52 11.35
C ILE A 371 -1.35 4.92 11.91
N VAL A 372 -1.24 4.98 13.23
CA VAL A 372 -0.93 6.19 13.96
C VAL A 372 0.43 5.97 14.57
N ARG A 373 1.37 6.84 14.23
CA ARG A 373 2.76 6.73 14.66
C ARG A 373 3.33 8.11 15.00
N PRO A 374 4.36 8.23 15.84
CA PRO A 374 5.02 9.51 16.04
C PRO A 374 5.73 9.97 14.75
N VAL A 375 5.78 11.28 14.49
CA VAL A 375 6.49 11.83 13.31
C VAL A 375 8.01 11.55 13.40
N SER A 376 8.54 11.56 14.63
CA SER A 376 9.87 11.11 15.00
C SER A 376 9.82 10.61 16.44
N ILE A 377 10.71 9.68 16.82
CA ILE A 377 10.79 9.14 18.19
C ILE A 377 10.86 10.29 19.21
N GLY A 378 9.97 10.28 20.20
CA GLY A 378 9.88 11.32 21.24
C GLY A 378 9.13 12.59 20.84
N SER A 379 8.63 12.70 19.60
CA SER A 379 7.79 13.84 19.19
C SER A 379 6.37 13.68 19.70
N GLU A 380 5.78 14.74 20.25
CA GLU A 380 4.35 14.73 20.61
C GLU A 380 3.44 14.61 19.37
N ARG A 381 3.93 15.06 18.21
CA ARG A 381 3.16 15.03 16.96
C ARG A 381 3.08 13.62 16.40
N THR A 382 1.87 13.19 16.08
CA THR A 382 1.59 11.94 15.38
C THR A 382 1.34 12.17 13.90
N GLN A 383 1.73 11.20 13.09
CA GLN A 383 1.35 11.06 11.69
C GLN A 383 0.24 10.01 11.59
N HIS A 384 -0.78 10.30 10.80
CA HIS A 384 -1.87 9.38 10.51
C HIS A 384 -1.75 8.89 9.06
N VAL A 385 -1.41 7.62 8.91
CA VAL A 385 -1.20 6.98 7.61
C VAL A 385 -2.31 5.97 7.37
N LEU A 386 -2.93 6.07 6.20
CA LEU A 386 -3.85 5.07 5.69
C LEU A 386 -3.15 4.29 4.57
N SER A 387 -3.07 2.97 4.70
CA SER A 387 -2.82 2.07 3.57
C SER A 387 -4.17 1.71 2.96
N PRO A 388 -4.61 2.36 1.86
CA PRO A 388 -5.87 2.03 1.20
C PRO A 388 -5.87 0.58 0.68
N GLN A 389 -7.07 0.04 0.51
CA GLN A 389 -7.38 -1.26 -0.09
C GLN A 389 -6.97 -1.22 -1.57
N VAL A 390 -5.71 -1.60 -1.77
CA VAL A 390 -4.94 -1.66 -3.01
C VAL A 390 -3.96 -2.82 -2.86
N CYS A 391 -3.65 -3.52 -3.95
CA CYS A 391 -2.69 -4.62 -3.91
C CYS A 391 -1.33 -4.12 -3.43
N MET A 392 -0.80 -4.77 -2.39
CA MET A 392 0.54 -4.50 -1.83
C MET A 392 1.66 -5.23 -2.57
N HIS A 393 1.31 -6.07 -3.55
CA HIS A 393 2.21 -6.97 -4.26
C HIS A 393 3.10 -7.78 -3.29
N CYS A 394 2.46 -8.48 -2.36
CA CYS A 394 3.11 -9.14 -1.24
C CYS A 394 4.30 -10.03 -1.65
N LYS A 395 5.30 -10.09 -0.77
CA LYS A 395 6.43 -11.01 -0.91
C LYS A 395 6.03 -12.47 -0.83
N ASP A 396 4.96 -12.81 -0.13
CA ASP A 396 4.36 -14.15 -0.12
C ASP A 396 2.84 -14.04 -0.38
N PRO A 397 2.41 -14.02 -1.65
CA PRO A 397 1.02 -13.76 -2.01
C PRO A 397 0.14 -15.01 -1.89
N GLU A 398 -0.75 -15.02 -0.89
CA GLU A 398 -1.76 -16.07 -0.71
C GLU A 398 -2.67 -16.20 -1.94
N CYS A 399 -3.07 -15.09 -2.55
CA CYS A 399 -3.92 -15.11 -3.75
C CYS A 399 -3.30 -15.89 -4.92
N LEU A 400 -1.97 -15.92 -5.01
CA LEU A 400 -1.24 -16.64 -6.04
C LEU A 400 -1.21 -18.15 -5.74
N THR A 401 -1.09 -18.55 -4.46
CA THR A 401 -1.07 -19.98 -4.07
C THR A 401 -2.41 -20.67 -4.31
N GLY A 402 -3.53 -19.94 -4.18
CA GLY A 402 -4.87 -20.50 -4.41
C GLY A 402 -5.35 -20.53 -5.86
N CYS A 403 -4.69 -19.86 -6.80
CA CYS A 403 -5.19 -19.76 -8.17
C CYS A 403 -5.16 -21.12 -8.88
N PRO A 404 -6.31 -21.70 -9.27
CA PRO A 404 -6.32 -23.02 -9.90
C PRO A 404 -5.81 -22.99 -11.35
N THR A 405 -5.95 -21.88 -12.08
CA THR A 405 -5.52 -21.84 -13.49
C THR A 405 -4.12 -21.31 -13.71
N GLY A 406 -3.46 -20.80 -12.66
CA GLY A 406 -2.18 -20.12 -12.79
C GLY A 406 -2.29 -18.71 -13.39
N ALA A 407 -3.51 -18.15 -13.48
CA ALA A 407 -3.77 -16.81 -13.97
C ALA A 407 -3.09 -15.71 -13.14
N ILE A 408 -2.80 -15.98 -11.87
CA ILE A 408 -2.06 -15.05 -11.00
C ILE A 408 -0.61 -15.45 -11.01
N PHE A 409 0.30 -14.57 -11.45
CA PHE A 409 1.72 -14.85 -11.64
C PHE A 409 2.59 -13.71 -11.11
N ARG A 410 3.91 -13.94 -11.01
CA ARG A 410 4.89 -12.86 -10.80
C ARG A 410 5.47 -12.42 -12.13
N ASP A 411 5.45 -11.11 -12.38
CA ASP A 411 6.09 -10.51 -13.53
C ASP A 411 7.64 -10.56 -13.39
N PRO A 412 8.38 -10.20 -14.45
CA PRO A 412 9.85 -10.16 -14.40
C PRO A 412 10.45 -9.16 -13.41
N ARG A 413 9.63 -8.31 -12.76
CA ARG A 413 10.06 -7.35 -11.73
C ARG A 413 9.72 -7.86 -10.32
N GLY A 414 9.17 -9.07 -10.20
CA GLY A 414 8.77 -9.69 -8.94
C GLY A 414 7.38 -9.32 -8.44
N TYR A 415 6.62 -8.52 -9.19
CA TYR A 415 5.29 -8.07 -8.80
C TYR A 415 4.21 -9.05 -9.23
N VAL A 416 3.24 -9.26 -8.35
CA VAL A 416 2.08 -10.09 -8.64
C VAL A 416 1.21 -9.41 -9.71
N ASP A 417 0.82 -10.12 -10.77
CA ASP A 417 -0.22 -9.73 -11.72
C ASP A 417 -1.24 -10.84 -12.04
N ILE A 418 -2.38 -10.45 -12.62
CA ILE A 418 -3.46 -11.35 -13.02
C ILE A 418 -3.63 -11.27 -14.53
N ASP A 419 -3.47 -12.39 -15.22
CA ASP A 419 -3.81 -12.53 -16.63
C ASP A 419 -5.34 -12.69 -16.78
N PRO A 420 -6.03 -11.72 -17.40
CA PRO A 420 -7.46 -11.84 -17.63
C PRO A 420 -7.82 -13.04 -18.51
N ALA A 421 -6.97 -13.41 -19.47
CA ALA A 421 -7.28 -14.48 -20.44
C ALA A 421 -7.39 -15.85 -19.76
N THR A 422 -6.47 -16.14 -18.83
CA THR A 422 -6.43 -17.41 -18.08
C THR A 422 -7.36 -17.41 -16.84
N CYS A 423 -7.88 -16.25 -16.44
CA CYS A 423 -8.75 -16.13 -15.27
C CYS A 423 -10.15 -16.70 -15.52
N ILE A 424 -10.54 -17.70 -14.72
CA ILE A 424 -11.87 -18.33 -14.82
C ILE A 424 -12.96 -17.65 -13.99
N GLY A 425 -12.59 -16.72 -13.09
CA GLY A 425 -13.54 -16.05 -12.22
C GLY A 425 -14.01 -16.88 -11.02
N CYS A 426 -13.16 -17.74 -10.45
CA CYS A 426 -13.53 -18.65 -9.34
C CYS A 426 -13.62 -18.01 -7.95
N PHE A 427 -13.32 -16.72 -7.80
CA PHE A 427 -13.33 -15.97 -6.53
C PHE A 427 -12.27 -16.36 -5.48
N ASP A 428 -11.56 -17.49 -5.61
CA ASP A 428 -10.55 -17.95 -4.63
C ASP A 428 -9.52 -16.87 -4.26
N CYS A 429 -9.02 -16.14 -5.25
CA CYS A 429 -8.04 -15.07 -5.01
C CYS A 429 -8.64 -13.88 -4.24
N ALA A 430 -9.91 -13.57 -4.46
CA ALA A 430 -10.59 -12.47 -3.78
C ALA A 430 -10.86 -12.84 -2.31
N THR A 431 -11.23 -14.09 -2.04
CA THR A 431 -11.46 -14.58 -0.66
C THR A 431 -10.17 -14.77 0.12
N GLN A 432 -9.06 -15.12 -0.54
CA GLN A 432 -7.76 -15.32 0.10
C GLN A 432 -6.94 -14.04 0.26
N CYS A 433 -7.37 -12.89 -0.27
CA CYS A 433 -6.62 -11.66 -0.07
C CYS A 433 -6.95 -11.09 1.31
N PRO A 434 -6.02 -11.07 2.29
CA PRO A 434 -6.29 -10.56 3.63
C PRO A 434 -6.56 -9.04 3.66
N TYR A 435 -6.37 -8.36 2.53
CA TYR A 435 -6.52 -6.91 2.37
C TYR A 435 -7.70 -6.53 1.48
N ASP A 436 -8.51 -7.50 1.04
CA ASP A 436 -9.60 -7.33 0.07
C ASP A 436 -9.18 -6.59 -1.22
N ALA A 437 -7.90 -6.66 -1.60
CA ALA A 437 -7.34 -5.86 -2.69
C ALA A 437 -7.71 -6.34 -4.10
N ILE A 438 -8.45 -7.45 -4.21
CA ILE A 438 -8.87 -8.08 -5.46
C ILE A 438 -10.39 -7.93 -5.57
N SER A 439 -10.85 -7.39 -6.70
CA SER A 439 -12.27 -7.19 -6.98
C SER A 439 -12.67 -8.02 -8.20
N MET A 440 -13.87 -8.58 -8.16
CA MET A 440 -14.44 -9.33 -9.28
C MET A 440 -15.31 -8.39 -10.11
N VAL A 441 -15.05 -8.33 -11.41
CA VAL A 441 -15.79 -7.45 -12.33
C VAL A 441 -16.25 -8.24 -13.56
N PRO A 442 -17.37 -7.85 -14.21
CA PRO A 442 -17.76 -8.45 -15.48
C PRO A 442 -16.65 -8.31 -16.52
N ARG A 443 -16.43 -9.37 -17.30
CA ARG A 443 -15.49 -9.38 -18.43
C ARG A 443 -15.99 -8.49 -19.57
N THR A 444 -17.30 -8.37 -19.73
CA THR A 444 -17.97 -7.48 -20.66
C THR A 444 -18.01 -6.05 -20.11
N GLY A 445 -17.31 -5.12 -20.79
CA GLY A 445 -17.46 -3.67 -20.55
C GLY A 445 -16.20 -2.80 -20.55
N GLY A 446 -15.08 -3.23 -21.15
CA GLY A 446 -13.91 -2.39 -21.41
C GLY A 446 -14.03 -1.47 -22.65
N ASN A 447 -15.05 -1.67 -23.49
CA ASN A 447 -15.29 -0.81 -24.65
C ASN A 447 -16.35 0.24 -24.30
N GLY A 448 -15.92 1.23 -23.53
CA GLY A 448 -16.65 2.46 -23.28
C GLY A 448 -15.89 3.64 -23.87
N GLU A 449 -15.61 3.62 -25.17
CA GLU A 449 -15.59 4.86 -25.95
C GLU A 449 -17.00 5.45 -25.90
N THR A 450 -17.36 6.04 -24.76
CA THR A 450 -18.42 7.04 -24.77
C THR A 450 -17.79 8.25 -25.43
N ALA A 451 -18.08 8.42 -26.72
CA ALA A 451 -17.91 9.68 -27.41
C ALA A 451 -18.45 10.78 -26.48
N VAL A 452 -17.56 11.62 -25.99
CA VAL A 452 -17.91 12.73 -25.11
C VAL A 452 -18.57 13.76 -26.02
N THR A 453 -19.89 13.70 -26.14
CA THR A 453 -20.66 14.84 -26.63
C THR A 453 -20.53 15.95 -25.60
N PHE A 454 -20.15 17.13 -26.07
CA PHE A 454 -19.91 18.30 -25.22
C PHE A 454 -21.26 18.86 -24.75
N ASP A 455 -21.83 18.29 -23.69
CA ASP A 455 -23.05 18.79 -23.05
C ASP A 455 -22.69 19.78 -21.92
N LEU A 456 -22.65 21.06 -22.27
CA LEU A 456 -22.36 22.16 -21.35
C LEU A 456 -23.41 22.25 -20.22
N LEU A 457 -24.69 21.97 -20.51
CA LEU A 457 -25.79 22.11 -19.57
C LEU A 457 -25.84 20.94 -18.57
N GLY A 458 -25.63 19.71 -19.04
CA GLY A 458 -25.51 18.52 -18.19
C GLY A 458 -24.28 18.54 -17.29
N THR A 459 -23.18 19.14 -17.75
CA THR A 459 -21.95 19.31 -16.96
C THR A 459 -22.14 20.31 -15.83
N LEU A 460 -22.81 21.45 -16.07
CA LEU A 460 -23.24 22.40 -15.05
C LEU A 460 -24.19 21.74 -14.04
N LYS A 461 -25.21 21.01 -14.51
CA LYS A 461 -26.16 20.33 -13.64
C LYS A 461 -25.50 19.24 -12.78
N LYS A 462 -24.49 18.52 -13.31
CA LYS A 462 -23.67 17.54 -12.55
C LYS A 462 -22.67 18.19 -11.59
N THR A 463 -22.08 19.33 -11.94
CA THR A 463 -21.17 20.07 -11.03
C THR A 463 -21.92 20.69 -9.84
N PHE A 464 -23.20 21.03 -10.02
CA PHE A 464 -24.09 21.50 -8.95
C PHE A 464 -25.01 20.42 -8.37
N SER A 465 -24.97 19.19 -8.88
CA SER A 465 -25.77 18.08 -8.37
C SER A 465 -25.15 17.52 -7.08
N LEU A 466 -25.92 17.60 -5.99
CA LEU A 466 -25.66 16.94 -4.72
C LEU A 466 -26.10 15.45 -4.73
N SER A 467 -26.47 14.90 -5.88
CA SER A 467 -27.06 13.56 -5.99
C SER A 467 -25.99 12.47 -5.98
N ARG A 468 -26.29 11.37 -5.26
CA ARG A 468 -25.43 10.18 -5.17
C ARG A 468 -25.19 9.59 -6.56
N LEU A 469 -23.95 9.13 -6.79
CA LEU A 469 -23.68 8.18 -7.87
C LEU A 469 -24.54 6.92 -7.66
N PRO A 470 -25.10 6.33 -8.73
CA PRO A 470 -25.88 5.11 -8.61
C PRO A 470 -25.03 4.00 -8.01
N GLU A 471 -25.63 3.27 -7.07
CA GLU A 471 -25.03 2.11 -6.43
C GLU A 471 -24.91 0.99 -7.48
N PRO A 472 -23.73 0.39 -7.69
CA PRO A 472 -23.60 -0.71 -8.64
C PRO A 472 -24.47 -1.88 -8.16
N LEU A 473 -25.23 -2.47 -9.08
CA LEU A 473 -26.05 -3.65 -8.83
C LEU A 473 -25.14 -4.80 -8.32
N PRO A 474 -25.61 -5.62 -7.36
CA PRO A 474 -24.88 -6.81 -6.94
C PRO A 474 -24.69 -7.76 -8.12
N LEU A 475 -23.45 -8.18 -8.35
CA LEU A 475 -23.10 -9.14 -9.40
C LEU A 475 -23.72 -10.50 -9.07
N THR A 476 -24.29 -11.17 -10.08
CA THR A 476 -24.84 -12.51 -9.90
C THR A 476 -23.79 -13.57 -10.28
N PRO A 477 -23.79 -14.77 -9.66
CA PRO A 477 -22.82 -15.84 -9.97
C PRO A 477 -22.86 -16.35 -11.42
N ALA A 478 -23.88 -15.97 -12.20
CA ALA A 478 -24.07 -16.33 -13.59
C ALA A 478 -23.30 -15.43 -14.58
N ASP A 479 -22.69 -14.34 -14.11
CA ASP A 479 -21.98 -13.39 -14.94
C ASP A 479 -20.53 -13.85 -15.21
N ASP A 480 -20.05 -13.77 -16.46
CA ASP A 480 -18.64 -14.00 -16.79
C ASP A 480 -17.77 -12.91 -16.15
N VAL A 481 -17.23 -13.23 -14.97
CA VAL A 481 -16.39 -12.32 -14.20
C VAL A 481 -14.90 -12.60 -14.36
N VAL A 482 -14.10 -11.57 -14.09
CA VAL A 482 -12.64 -11.59 -14.05
C VAL A 482 -12.16 -10.90 -12.78
N ALA A 483 -11.11 -11.46 -12.18
CA ALA A 483 -10.44 -10.84 -11.05
C ALA A 483 -9.58 -9.68 -11.53
N ILE A 484 -9.76 -8.51 -10.92
CA ILE A 484 -8.91 -7.34 -11.14
C ILE A 484 -8.27 -6.90 -9.83
N LYS A 485 -7.09 -6.30 -9.95
CA LYS A 485 -6.36 -5.68 -8.85
C LYS A 485 -5.50 -4.56 -9.37
N CYS A 486 -4.84 -3.81 -8.49
CA CYS A 486 -3.82 -2.89 -8.94
C CYS A 486 -2.66 -3.63 -9.62
N ASN A 487 -2.28 -3.19 -10.82
CA ASN A 487 -1.16 -3.70 -11.61
C ASN A 487 -0.10 -2.60 -11.84
N LEU A 488 0.03 -1.67 -10.90
CA LEU A 488 1.01 -0.58 -11.00
C LEU A 488 0.86 0.31 -12.25
N CYS A 489 -0.35 0.42 -12.81
CA CYS A 489 -0.63 1.11 -14.08
C CYS A 489 0.20 0.55 -15.26
N GLU A 490 0.56 -0.74 -15.21
CA GLU A 490 1.19 -1.44 -16.30
C GLU A 490 0.21 -1.67 -17.46
N HIS A 491 0.77 -1.78 -18.67
CA HIS A 491 0.01 -1.88 -19.92
C HIS A 491 -0.94 -0.70 -20.15
N THR A 492 -0.57 0.48 -19.63
CA THR A 492 -1.31 1.73 -19.85
C THR A 492 -0.41 2.76 -20.53
N PRO A 493 -0.98 3.80 -21.19
CA PRO A 493 -0.19 4.88 -21.76
C PRO A 493 0.62 5.68 -20.72
N LEU A 494 0.36 5.50 -19.41
CA LEU A 494 1.22 6.05 -18.37
C LEU A 494 2.57 5.34 -18.30
N ASN A 495 2.68 4.06 -18.65
CA ASN A 495 3.92 3.29 -18.56
C ASN A 495 4.16 2.53 -19.88
N PRO A 496 4.55 3.25 -20.95
CA PRO A 496 4.88 2.61 -22.22
C PRO A 496 6.10 1.69 -22.08
N PRO A 497 6.27 0.68 -22.97
CA PRO A 497 7.46 -0.15 -23.01
C PRO A 497 8.73 0.69 -23.08
N GLY A 498 9.72 0.40 -22.24
CA GLY A 498 10.98 1.15 -22.16
C GLY A 498 10.94 2.44 -21.31
N ALA A 499 9.85 2.72 -20.58
CA ALA A 499 9.79 3.88 -19.69
C ALA A 499 10.85 3.80 -18.56
N ARG A 500 11.73 4.82 -18.50
CA ARG A 500 12.81 4.91 -17.48
C ARG A 500 12.31 5.05 -16.04
N ARG A 501 11.08 5.53 -15.84
CA ARG A 501 10.46 5.73 -14.52
C ARG A 501 9.00 5.29 -14.57
N GLN A 502 8.57 4.54 -13.57
CA GLN A 502 7.16 4.18 -13.34
C GLN A 502 6.36 5.41 -12.91
N ALA A 503 5.18 5.59 -13.50
CA ALA A 503 4.22 6.63 -13.16
C ALA A 503 2.89 5.98 -12.76
N TYR A 504 2.34 6.38 -11.61
CA TYR A 504 1.13 5.78 -11.06
C TYR A 504 -0.01 6.80 -11.11
N SER A 505 -1.12 6.43 -11.73
CA SER A 505 -2.26 7.35 -11.93
C SER A 505 -2.78 7.93 -10.61
N CYS A 506 -2.81 7.13 -9.55
CA CYS A 506 -3.27 7.57 -8.22
C CYS A 506 -2.36 8.63 -7.58
N GLU A 507 -1.04 8.55 -7.79
CA GLU A 507 -0.06 9.52 -7.26
C GLU A 507 -0.01 10.77 -8.12
N GLU A 508 0.09 10.60 -9.44
CA GLU A 508 0.16 11.71 -10.40
C GLU A 508 -1.09 12.58 -10.31
N ASN A 509 -2.24 12.04 -9.91
CA ASN A 509 -3.49 12.79 -9.77
C ASN A 509 -3.82 13.18 -8.31
N CYS A 510 -2.88 13.06 -7.38
CA CYS A 510 -3.04 13.61 -6.04
C CYS A 510 -2.65 15.10 -6.02
N PRO A 511 -3.60 16.04 -5.76
CA PRO A 511 -3.31 17.48 -5.80
C PRO A 511 -2.47 17.96 -4.60
N THR A 512 -2.46 17.21 -3.50
CA THR A 512 -1.67 17.57 -2.29
C THR A 512 -0.41 16.72 -2.14
N GLY A 513 -0.21 15.72 -2.99
CA GLY A 513 0.87 14.74 -2.82
C GLY A 513 0.72 13.86 -1.58
N ALA A 514 -0.50 13.70 -1.07
CA ALA A 514 -0.82 12.85 0.08
C ALA A 514 -0.73 11.35 -0.21
N LEU A 515 -0.61 10.93 -1.48
CA LEU A 515 -0.54 9.52 -1.89
C LEU A 515 0.80 9.22 -2.52
N LEU A 516 1.40 8.09 -2.12
CA LEU A 516 2.71 7.66 -2.61
C LEU A 516 2.88 6.14 -2.49
N ARG A 517 3.56 5.51 -3.44
CA ARG A 517 4.09 4.15 -3.32
C ARG A 517 5.47 4.14 -2.69
N VAL A 518 5.63 3.28 -1.69
CA VAL A 518 6.84 3.18 -0.86
C VAL A 518 7.24 1.73 -0.67
N ASP A 519 8.52 1.54 -0.38
CA ASP A 519 9.00 0.38 0.35
C ASP A 519 8.49 0.52 1.80
N PRO A 520 7.66 -0.43 2.29
CA PRO A 520 7.06 -0.31 3.60
C PRO A 520 8.10 -0.33 4.71
N VAL A 521 9.15 -1.16 4.61
CA VAL A 521 10.20 -1.26 5.63
C VAL A 521 10.94 0.07 5.77
N LYS A 522 11.28 0.73 4.65
CA LYS A 522 11.95 2.04 4.69
C LYS A 522 11.04 3.19 5.11
N TYR A 523 9.74 3.06 4.86
CA TYR A 523 8.77 4.08 5.23
C TYR A 523 8.44 4.03 6.74
N PHE A 524 8.28 2.82 7.26
CA PHE A 524 8.02 2.47 8.66
C PHE A 524 9.35 2.24 9.40
N THR A 525 10.02 3.34 9.73
CA THR A 525 11.32 3.34 10.42
C THR A 525 11.29 2.61 11.77
N GLU A 526 10.10 2.50 12.37
CA GLU A 526 9.83 1.76 13.61
C GLU A 526 10.15 0.26 13.48
N VAL A 527 9.93 -0.33 12.29
CA VAL A 527 10.27 -1.72 11.96
C VAL A 527 11.57 -1.84 11.16
N GLU A 528 12.09 -0.75 10.61
CA GLU A 528 13.42 -0.76 9.97
C GLU A 528 14.53 -1.08 10.99
N SER A 529 14.45 -0.48 12.18
CA SER A 529 15.44 -0.69 13.25
C SER A 529 15.39 -2.09 13.88
N THR A 530 14.34 -2.86 13.60
CA THR A 530 14.19 -4.23 14.13
C THR A 530 14.69 -5.29 13.16
N GLN A 531 15.22 -4.92 11.99
CA GLN A 531 15.89 -5.82 11.06
C GLN A 531 17.40 -5.85 11.28
N GLY A 532 17.98 -7.05 11.20
CA GLY A 532 19.43 -7.26 11.28
C GLY A 532 20.18 -6.93 9.97
N LEU A 533 21.51 -7.00 10.03
CA LEU A 533 22.40 -6.50 8.98
C LEU A 533 22.47 -7.39 7.72
N ILE A 534 22.17 -8.70 7.84
CA ILE A 534 22.52 -9.73 6.84
C ILE A 534 21.65 -9.67 5.57
N PHE A 535 20.40 -9.20 5.65
CA PHE A 535 19.43 -9.39 4.57
C PHE A 535 18.66 -8.13 4.21
N LYS A 536 19.31 -6.96 4.20
CA LYS A 536 18.73 -5.76 3.61
C LYS A 536 18.65 -5.93 2.09
N ASP A 537 17.59 -6.61 1.65
CA ASP A 537 17.31 -6.86 0.24
C ASP A 537 17.11 -5.52 -0.50
N GLN A 538 17.97 -5.26 -1.49
CA GLN A 538 17.93 -4.05 -2.30
C GLN A 538 16.92 -4.13 -3.46
N THR A 539 16.25 -5.27 -3.67
CA THR A 539 15.41 -5.50 -4.86
C THR A 539 14.01 -4.88 -4.81
N GLN A 540 13.60 -4.26 -3.70
CA GLN A 540 12.29 -3.64 -3.60
C GLN A 540 12.23 -2.35 -4.41
N ALA A 541 11.47 -2.32 -5.52
CA ALA A 541 11.45 -1.13 -6.37
C ALA A 541 10.93 0.12 -5.61
N PHE A 542 11.67 1.22 -5.79
CA PHE A 542 11.66 2.37 -4.89
C PHE A 542 10.82 3.56 -5.41
N GLY A 543 10.17 4.26 -4.47
CA GLY A 543 9.67 5.63 -4.62
C GLY A 543 10.32 6.55 -3.57
N ARG A 544 10.54 7.83 -3.89
CA ARG A 544 11.05 8.81 -2.89
C ARG A 544 9.92 9.16 -1.91
N ASN A 545 10.19 9.07 -0.61
CA ASN A 545 9.25 9.51 0.44
C ASN A 545 9.02 11.02 0.40
N ILE A 546 8.07 11.45 -0.43
CA ILE A 546 7.70 12.85 -0.62
C ILE A 546 7.00 13.47 0.60
N HIS A 547 6.40 12.67 1.49
CA HIS A 547 5.76 13.18 2.71
C HIS A 547 6.79 13.81 3.65
N LYS A 548 7.99 13.21 3.75
CA LYS A 548 9.11 13.74 4.55
C LYS A 548 9.94 14.76 3.78
N SER A 549 10.14 14.57 2.47
CA SER A 549 10.96 15.47 1.66
C SER A 549 10.58 15.48 0.18
N ASP A 550 9.93 16.56 -0.26
CA ASP A 550 9.80 16.91 -1.69
C ASP A 550 10.63 18.18 -1.99
N PRO A 551 11.87 18.03 -2.50
CA PRO A 551 12.73 19.18 -2.76
C PRO A 551 12.17 20.08 -3.87
N LEU A 552 11.48 19.51 -4.86
CA LEU A 552 10.90 20.30 -5.95
C LEU A 552 9.74 21.15 -5.42
N ALA A 553 8.87 20.58 -4.56
CA ALA A 553 7.83 21.36 -3.90
C ALA A 553 8.43 22.47 -3.02
N LYS A 554 9.47 22.18 -2.23
CA LYS A 554 10.16 23.19 -1.41
C LYS A 554 10.75 24.32 -2.26
N ILE A 555 11.40 24.00 -3.37
CA ILE A 555 11.94 24.98 -4.33
C ILE A 555 10.80 25.81 -4.92
N LEU A 556 9.68 25.20 -5.32
CA LEU A 556 8.52 25.92 -5.84
C LEU A 556 7.89 26.85 -4.79
N HIS A 557 7.82 26.43 -3.52
CA HIS A 557 7.34 27.27 -2.44
C HIS A 557 8.25 28.50 -2.20
N LEU A 558 9.56 28.26 -2.03
CA LEU A 558 10.54 29.32 -1.79
C LEU A 558 10.67 30.26 -3.00
N GLY A 559 10.80 29.70 -4.20
CA GLY A 559 10.87 30.43 -5.45
C GLY A 559 9.59 31.20 -5.75
N GLY A 560 8.42 30.58 -5.55
CA GLY A 560 7.13 31.24 -5.73
C GLY A 560 6.95 32.43 -4.79
N ALA A 561 7.28 32.27 -3.51
CA ALA A 561 7.23 33.37 -2.53
C ALA A 561 8.20 34.50 -2.88
N ALA A 562 9.45 34.17 -3.27
CA ALA A 562 10.44 35.15 -3.68
C ALA A 562 10.01 35.92 -4.94
N VAL A 563 9.48 35.22 -5.95
CA VAL A 563 8.98 35.85 -7.18
C VAL A 563 7.82 36.79 -6.90
N ILE A 564 6.86 36.42 -6.06
CA ILE A 564 5.75 37.32 -5.66
C ILE A 564 6.29 38.58 -4.98
N LEU A 565 7.21 38.43 -4.03
CA LEU A 565 7.76 39.56 -3.29
C LEU A 565 8.57 40.49 -4.20
N LEU A 566 9.49 39.94 -4.99
CA LEU A 566 10.34 40.71 -5.90
C LEU A 566 9.54 41.39 -7.01
N ALA A 567 8.58 40.68 -7.63
CA ALA A 567 7.72 41.26 -8.65
C ALA A 567 6.80 42.34 -8.07
N GLY A 568 6.28 42.14 -6.86
CA GLY A 568 5.51 43.16 -6.14
C GLY A 568 6.31 44.43 -5.89
N VAL A 569 7.52 44.29 -5.34
CA VAL A 569 8.43 45.42 -5.10
C VAL A 569 8.81 46.11 -6.41
N ALA A 570 9.15 45.35 -7.46
CA ALA A 570 9.49 45.90 -8.76
C ALA A 570 8.32 46.64 -9.41
N ALA A 571 7.09 46.12 -9.30
CA ALA A 571 5.89 46.75 -9.83
C ALA A 571 5.59 48.06 -9.08
N ILE A 572 5.64 48.06 -7.75
CA ILE A 572 5.44 49.26 -6.92
C ILE A 572 6.52 50.30 -7.21
N TRP A 573 7.79 49.90 -7.27
CA TRP A 573 8.90 50.79 -7.59
C TRP A 573 8.77 51.38 -8.99
N GLY A 574 8.42 50.57 -9.99
CA GLY A 574 8.19 51.03 -11.35
C GLY A 574 7.05 52.04 -11.44
N LEU A 575 5.95 51.81 -10.72
CA LEU A 575 4.83 52.73 -10.61
C LEU A 575 5.23 54.04 -9.91
N ALA A 576 5.99 53.96 -8.82
CA ALA A 576 6.47 55.14 -8.10
C ALA A 576 7.47 55.98 -8.93
N ALA A 577 8.34 55.32 -9.71
CA ALA A 577 9.37 55.98 -10.49
C ALA A 577 8.87 56.59 -11.81
N ARG A 578 7.88 55.95 -12.47
CA ARG A 578 7.44 56.33 -13.83
C ARG A 578 5.97 56.74 -13.92
N GLY A 579 5.16 56.52 -12.89
CA GLY A 579 3.71 56.67 -12.96
C GLY A 579 3.03 55.57 -13.80
N PHE A 580 1.70 55.60 -13.87
CA PHE A 580 0.91 54.57 -14.59
C PHE A 580 1.11 54.59 -16.11
N ASP A 581 1.15 55.79 -16.68
CA ASP A 581 1.24 56.01 -18.13
C ASP A 581 2.65 56.40 -18.60
N GLY A 582 3.64 56.31 -17.71
CA GLY A 582 5.04 56.53 -18.04
C GLY A 582 5.55 55.46 -18.99
N VAL A 583 6.19 55.91 -20.08
CA VAL A 583 6.75 55.06 -21.12
C VAL A 583 8.05 54.39 -20.64
N LEU A 584 8.18 53.09 -20.84
CA LEU A 584 9.38 52.34 -20.50
C LEU A 584 10.47 52.54 -21.59
N ALA A 585 11.52 53.29 -21.24
CA ALA A 585 12.82 53.37 -21.92
C ALA A 585 12.78 53.23 -23.46
N GLY A 586 12.21 54.22 -24.15
CA GLY A 586 12.20 54.30 -25.63
C GLY A 586 11.26 53.33 -26.35
N SER A 587 10.41 52.59 -25.62
CA SER A 587 9.36 51.73 -26.20
C SER A 587 8.01 52.45 -26.29
N TRP A 588 6.97 51.78 -26.78
CA TRP A 588 5.58 52.24 -26.68
C TRP A 588 4.87 51.71 -25.41
N LEU A 589 5.57 50.87 -24.62
CA LEU A 589 4.99 50.13 -23.51
C LEU A 589 4.93 51.00 -22.26
N THR A 590 3.72 51.33 -21.80
CA THR A 590 3.53 51.99 -20.50
C THR A 590 3.56 50.98 -19.36
N MET A 591 3.78 51.45 -18.12
CA MET A 591 3.67 50.60 -16.93
C MET A 591 2.31 49.88 -16.85
N ARG A 592 1.23 50.56 -17.28
CA ARG A 592 -0.11 49.99 -17.36
C ARG A 592 -0.21 48.83 -18.37
N TRP A 593 0.36 48.97 -19.57
CA TRP A 593 0.39 47.88 -20.55
C TRP A 593 1.27 46.71 -20.09
N ALA A 594 2.43 47.01 -19.50
CA ALA A 594 3.34 45.98 -19.00
C ALA A 594 2.69 45.11 -17.91
N THR A 595 2.09 45.75 -16.90
CA THR A 595 1.37 45.05 -15.81
C THR A 595 0.16 44.28 -16.33
N GLY A 596 -0.59 44.83 -17.30
CA GLY A 596 -1.72 44.15 -17.92
C GLY A 596 -1.33 42.88 -18.70
N LEU A 597 -0.26 42.94 -19.50
CA LEU A 597 0.25 41.79 -20.26
C LEU A 597 0.81 40.69 -19.33
N ILE A 598 1.55 41.07 -18.29
CA ILE A 598 2.07 40.11 -17.30
C ILE A 598 0.91 39.46 -16.53
N GLY A 599 -0.10 40.25 -16.13
CA GLY A 599 -1.31 39.73 -15.49
C GLY A 599 -2.07 38.76 -16.38
N LEU A 600 -2.28 39.11 -17.66
CA LEU A 600 -2.95 38.24 -18.65
C LEU A 600 -2.18 36.93 -18.87
N PHE A 601 -0.86 36.99 -19.00
CA PHE A 601 -0.02 35.79 -19.08
C PHE A 601 -0.13 34.94 -17.82
N GLY A 602 -0.12 35.56 -16.64
CA GLY A 602 -0.33 34.88 -15.36
C GLY A 602 -1.67 34.14 -15.32
N VAL A 603 -2.76 34.79 -15.72
CA VAL A 603 -4.10 34.16 -15.82
C VAL A 603 -4.09 32.98 -16.80
N ALA A 604 -3.45 33.12 -17.97
CA ALA A 604 -3.34 32.02 -18.93
C ALA A 604 -2.61 30.79 -18.34
N VAL A 605 -1.53 31.01 -17.59
CA VAL A 605 -0.81 29.94 -16.88
C VAL A 605 -1.67 29.30 -15.79
N VAL A 606 -2.40 30.09 -15.01
CA VAL A 606 -3.31 29.59 -13.96
C VAL A 606 -4.40 28.67 -14.55
N MET A 607 -4.87 28.97 -15.77
CA MET A 607 -5.87 28.16 -16.49
C MET A 607 -5.34 26.83 -17.04
N THR A 608 -4.03 26.57 -17.00
CA THR A 608 -3.51 25.24 -17.38
C THR A 608 -3.79 24.17 -16.32
N TYR A 609 -4.00 24.55 -15.05
CA TYR A 609 -4.28 23.59 -13.99
C TYR A 609 -5.62 22.84 -14.18
N PRO A 610 -6.77 23.51 -14.41
CA PRO A 610 -8.02 22.82 -14.72
C PRO A 610 -7.91 21.91 -15.94
N LEU A 611 -7.21 22.36 -16.99
CA LEU A 611 -6.98 21.55 -18.20
C LEU A 611 -6.18 20.29 -17.87
N ARG A 612 -5.09 20.42 -17.12
CA ARG A 612 -4.27 19.27 -16.70
C ARG A 612 -5.02 18.33 -15.77
N LYS A 613 -5.96 18.82 -14.95
CA LYS A 613 -6.76 17.99 -14.04
C LYS A 613 -7.63 16.97 -14.78
N GLU A 614 -8.06 17.27 -15.99
CA GLU A 614 -8.84 16.36 -16.85
C GLU A 614 -7.97 15.35 -17.63
N VAL A 615 -6.64 15.51 -17.61
CA VAL A 615 -5.69 14.62 -18.30
C VAL A 615 -5.29 13.46 -17.39
N TYR A 616 -6.06 12.38 -17.43
CA TYR A 616 -5.82 11.18 -16.60
C TYR A 616 -4.90 10.13 -17.22
N ARG A 617 -4.89 10.01 -18.56
CA ARG A 617 -4.26 8.89 -19.29
C ARG A 617 -2.85 9.20 -19.81
N ARG A 618 -2.36 10.43 -19.69
CA ARG A 618 -1.05 10.86 -20.25
C ARG A 618 -0.14 11.41 -19.16
N ARG A 619 1.18 11.32 -19.38
CA ARG A 619 2.19 11.94 -18.50
C ARG A 619 2.22 13.44 -18.72
N ALA A 620 1.49 14.18 -17.89
CA ALA A 620 1.49 15.65 -17.87
C ALA A 620 2.11 16.22 -16.58
N GLY A 621 2.92 15.44 -15.85
CA GLY A 621 3.53 15.80 -14.56
C GLY A 621 2.53 15.83 -13.39
N ALA A 622 3.00 15.62 -12.17
CA ALA A 622 2.14 15.41 -10.99
C ALA A 622 1.27 16.63 -10.63
N LEU A 623 -0.01 16.39 -10.33
CA LEU A 623 -1.05 17.42 -10.14
C LEU A 623 -0.69 18.39 -9.01
N ARG A 624 0.02 17.92 -7.99
CA ARG A 624 0.52 18.76 -6.89
C ARG A 624 1.38 19.93 -7.34
N TYR A 625 2.23 19.76 -8.36
CA TYR A 625 3.09 20.84 -8.84
C TYR A 625 2.28 21.85 -9.65
N TRP A 626 1.33 21.38 -10.44
CA TRP A 626 0.37 22.26 -11.13
C TRP A 626 -0.49 23.04 -10.16
N MET A 627 -0.91 22.42 -9.04
CA MET A 627 -1.61 23.11 -7.96
C MET A 627 -0.75 24.22 -7.35
N LEU A 628 0.53 23.95 -7.08
CA LEU A 628 1.45 24.98 -6.57
C LEU A 628 1.61 26.13 -7.57
N VAL A 629 1.85 25.82 -8.86
CA VAL A 629 1.94 26.83 -9.91
C VAL A 629 0.66 27.66 -9.99
N HIS A 630 -0.52 27.02 -9.97
CA HIS A 630 -1.82 27.70 -9.98
C HIS A 630 -1.97 28.68 -8.80
N VAL A 631 -1.61 28.26 -7.58
CA VAL A 631 -1.70 29.11 -6.39
C VAL A 631 -0.70 30.27 -6.43
N TYR A 632 0.57 30.01 -6.71
CA TYR A 632 1.60 31.05 -6.69
C TYR A 632 1.50 32.03 -7.86
N ILE A 633 1.28 31.53 -9.08
CA ILE A 633 1.09 32.40 -10.25
C ILE A 633 -0.26 33.13 -10.14
N GLY A 634 -1.29 32.52 -9.56
CA GLY A 634 -2.56 33.19 -9.27
C GLY A 634 -2.39 34.35 -8.29
N ALA A 635 -1.67 34.14 -7.20
CA ALA A 635 -1.34 35.20 -6.24
C ALA A 635 -0.51 36.33 -6.87
N LEU A 636 0.51 35.97 -7.69
CA LEU A 636 1.30 36.94 -8.44
C LEU A 636 0.45 37.76 -9.42
N ALA A 637 -0.37 37.08 -10.23
CA ALA A 637 -1.26 37.72 -11.19
C ALA A 637 -2.24 38.65 -10.49
N GLY A 638 -2.78 38.26 -9.33
CA GLY A 638 -3.65 39.12 -8.52
C GLY A 638 -2.97 40.36 -7.96
N LEU A 639 -1.75 40.22 -7.46
CA LEU A 639 -0.97 41.37 -7.02
C LEU A 639 -0.72 42.36 -8.17
N ILE A 640 -0.32 41.85 -9.34
CA ILE A 640 -0.01 42.69 -10.52
C ILE A 640 -1.27 43.32 -11.12
N LEU A 641 -2.37 42.58 -11.20
CA LEU A 641 -3.63 43.08 -11.76
C LEU A 641 -4.29 44.14 -10.87
N MET A 642 -4.17 44.03 -9.54
CA MET A 642 -4.58 45.11 -8.63
C MET A 642 -3.79 46.40 -8.91
N LEU A 643 -2.50 46.28 -9.21
CA LEU A 643 -1.65 47.42 -9.58
C LEU A 643 -1.92 47.95 -11.00
N HIS A 644 -2.44 47.12 -11.92
CA HIS A 644 -2.78 47.54 -13.29
C HIS A 644 -3.96 48.53 -13.34
N ALA A 645 -4.96 48.36 -12.47
CA ALA A 645 -6.19 49.14 -12.51
C ALA A 645 -6.01 50.59 -12.03
N GLY A 646 -5.07 50.85 -11.12
CA GLY A 646 -4.92 52.15 -10.45
C GLY A 646 -6.10 52.48 -9.52
N ALA A 647 -6.19 53.73 -9.06
CA ALA A 647 -7.17 54.14 -8.03
C ALA A 647 -8.62 54.33 -8.54
N HIS A 648 -8.84 54.27 -9.86
CA HIS A 648 -10.15 54.53 -10.46
C HIS A 648 -10.59 53.37 -11.35
N THR A 649 -11.83 52.91 -11.18
CA THR A 649 -12.33 51.73 -11.90
C THR A 649 -12.70 52.02 -13.35
N GLY A 650 -12.83 53.27 -13.81
CA GLY A 650 -12.96 53.61 -15.24
C GLY A 650 -14.26 53.21 -15.95
N GLY A 651 -15.23 52.54 -15.29
CA GLY A 651 -16.54 52.17 -15.86
C GLY A 651 -17.24 50.97 -15.20
N ILE A 652 -18.45 50.64 -15.68
CA ILE A 652 -19.26 49.51 -15.16
C ILE A 652 -18.59 48.16 -15.45
N LEU A 653 -18.10 47.96 -16.68
CA LEU A 653 -17.46 46.71 -17.11
C LEU A 653 -16.27 46.35 -16.22
N THR A 654 -15.35 47.30 -16.05
CA THR A 654 -14.14 47.19 -15.24
C THR A 654 -14.45 47.05 -13.75
N THR A 655 -15.49 47.73 -13.24
CA THR A 655 -15.97 47.51 -11.86
C THR A 655 -16.49 46.09 -11.66
N LEU A 656 -17.29 45.56 -12.59
CA LEU A 656 -17.75 44.17 -12.54
C LEU A 656 -16.62 43.16 -12.67
N LEU A 657 -15.63 43.42 -13.53
CA LEU A 657 -14.44 42.61 -13.66
C LEU A 657 -13.64 42.58 -12.35
N TYR A 658 -13.49 43.73 -11.69
CA TYR A 658 -12.81 43.85 -10.41
C TYR A 658 -13.53 43.08 -9.30
N ILE A 659 -14.86 43.21 -9.20
CA ILE A 659 -15.65 42.44 -8.23
C ILE A 659 -15.52 40.93 -8.50
N ALA A 660 -15.63 40.50 -9.76
CA ALA A 660 -15.46 39.09 -10.10
C ALA A 660 -14.05 38.60 -9.73
N PHE A 661 -13.03 39.42 -9.98
CA PHE A 661 -11.64 39.15 -9.63
C PHE A 661 -11.41 39.02 -8.11
N ASP A 662 -11.91 39.96 -7.32
CA ASP A 662 -11.82 39.93 -5.86
C ASP A 662 -12.50 38.70 -5.27
N VAL A 663 -13.66 38.30 -5.82
CA VAL A 663 -14.34 37.07 -5.43
C VAL A 663 -13.51 35.83 -5.77
N VAL A 664 -12.82 35.79 -6.92
CA VAL A 664 -11.87 34.72 -7.28
C VAL A 664 -10.73 34.64 -6.27
N ILE A 665 -10.12 35.78 -5.91
CA ILE A 665 -9.03 35.83 -4.92
C ILE A 665 -9.52 35.37 -3.55
N ALA A 666 -10.61 35.96 -3.03
CA ALA A 666 -11.14 35.67 -1.71
C ALA A 666 -11.54 34.18 -1.58
N SER A 667 -12.24 33.65 -2.59
CA SER A 667 -12.61 32.23 -2.63
C SER A 667 -11.41 31.30 -2.77
N GLY A 668 -10.38 31.69 -3.54
CA GLY A 668 -9.12 30.94 -3.67
C GLY A 668 -8.32 30.90 -2.37
N LEU A 669 -8.18 32.03 -1.67
CA LEU A 669 -7.52 32.13 -0.36
C LEU A 669 -8.25 31.30 0.69
N PHE A 670 -9.59 31.34 0.71
CA PHE A 670 -10.39 30.47 1.55
C PHE A 670 -10.12 28.99 1.22
N GLY A 671 -10.04 28.63 -0.06
CA GLY A 671 -9.71 27.28 -0.50
C GLY A 671 -8.36 26.78 0.01
N VAL A 672 -7.32 27.62 -0.10
CA VAL A 672 -5.98 27.32 0.45
C VAL A 672 -6.04 27.13 1.96
N ALA A 673 -6.70 28.03 2.69
CA ALA A 673 -6.86 27.91 4.13
C ALA A 673 -7.62 26.62 4.52
N ALA A 674 -8.70 26.30 3.81
CA ALA A 674 -9.46 25.08 4.03
C ALA A 674 -8.61 23.82 3.78
N TYR A 675 -7.78 23.80 2.73
CA TYR A 675 -6.91 22.66 2.41
C TYR A 675 -5.78 22.47 3.42
N VAL A 676 -5.33 23.52 4.08
CA VAL A 676 -4.27 23.47 5.11
C VAL A 676 -4.85 23.11 6.48
N VAL A 677 -6.05 23.60 6.80
CA VAL A 677 -6.62 23.50 8.16
C VAL A 677 -7.55 22.29 8.31
N ALA A 678 -8.51 22.11 7.40
CA ALA A 678 -9.56 21.11 7.60
C ALA A 678 -9.04 19.67 7.68
N PRO A 679 -8.10 19.21 6.82
CA PRO A 679 -7.64 17.81 6.88
C PRO A 679 -7.07 17.41 8.23
N ARG A 680 -6.26 18.27 8.86
CA ARG A 680 -5.64 18.02 10.16
C ARG A 680 -6.66 17.97 11.29
N ILE A 681 -7.64 18.86 11.26
CA ILE A 681 -8.75 18.84 12.22
C ILE A 681 -9.54 17.53 12.06
N MET A 682 -9.89 17.17 10.84
CA MET A 682 -10.66 15.96 10.58
C MET A 682 -9.94 14.72 11.08
N THR A 683 -8.66 14.57 10.75
CA THR A 683 -7.85 13.42 11.16
C THR A 683 -7.76 13.28 12.69
N SER A 684 -7.62 14.40 13.41
CA SER A 684 -7.64 14.39 14.87
C SER A 684 -9.00 14.00 15.49
N ILE A 685 -10.11 14.29 14.80
CA ILE A 685 -11.47 13.94 15.23
C ILE A 685 -11.89 12.55 14.73
N GLU A 686 -11.38 12.06 13.61
CA GLU A 686 -11.80 10.76 13.08
C GLU A 686 -11.28 9.61 13.94
N GLY A 687 -10.04 9.70 14.44
CA GLY A 687 -9.35 8.58 15.10
C GLY A 687 -8.99 7.48 14.09
N GLU A 688 -9.98 7.05 13.29
CA GLU A 688 -9.85 6.26 12.07
C GLU A 688 -10.47 7.02 10.88
N PRO A 689 -9.78 7.14 9.73
CA PRO A 689 -10.27 7.87 8.58
C PRO A 689 -11.50 7.20 7.97
N LEU A 690 -12.65 7.86 8.09
CA LEU A 690 -13.93 7.43 7.52
C LEU A 690 -14.20 8.18 6.20
N LEU A 691 -14.82 7.49 5.24
CA LEU A 691 -15.28 8.14 4.03
C LEU A 691 -16.56 8.93 4.28
N ILE A 692 -16.84 9.93 3.44
CA ILE A 692 -18.05 10.74 3.60
C ILE A 692 -19.32 9.92 3.43
N GLU A 693 -19.28 8.89 2.59
CA GLU A 693 -20.37 7.95 2.39
C GLU A 693 -20.65 7.17 3.69
N ASP A 694 -19.59 6.67 4.35
CA ASP A 694 -19.67 5.96 5.63
C ASP A 694 -20.18 6.89 6.74
N LEU A 695 -19.68 8.13 6.79
CA LEU A 695 -20.15 9.15 7.73
C LEU A 695 -21.64 9.46 7.56
N ALA A 696 -22.11 9.55 6.31
CA ALA A 696 -23.53 9.81 6.04
C ALA A 696 -24.41 8.62 6.43
N ALA A 697 -23.97 7.39 6.17
CA ALA A 697 -24.65 6.18 6.60
C ALA A 697 -24.69 6.08 8.14
N ARG A 698 -23.53 6.25 8.79
CA ARG A 698 -23.40 6.23 10.26
C ARG A 698 -24.23 7.32 10.93
N ARG A 699 -24.31 8.52 10.33
CA ARG A 699 -25.21 9.58 10.80
C ARG A 699 -26.67 9.14 10.79
N LYS A 700 -27.11 8.46 9.72
CA LYS A 700 -28.50 7.98 9.59
C LYS A 700 -28.79 6.89 10.63
N GLU A 701 -27.83 5.98 10.82
CA GLU A 701 -27.90 4.92 11.83
C GLU A 701 -28.01 5.50 13.25
N LEU A 702 -27.10 6.37 13.65
CA LEU A 702 -27.10 7.01 14.97
C LEU A 702 -28.38 7.83 15.23
N LYS A 703 -28.92 8.49 14.20
CA LYS A 703 -30.22 9.18 14.31
C LYS A 703 -31.37 8.20 14.56
N LYS A 704 -31.35 7.04 13.91
CA LYS A 704 -32.37 6.00 14.10
C LYS A 704 -32.23 5.37 15.49
N GLU A 705 -31.02 5.07 15.92
CA GLU A 705 -30.70 4.54 17.25
C GLU A 705 -31.17 5.50 18.34
N LEU A 706 -30.85 6.79 18.24
CA LEU A 706 -31.31 7.80 19.20
C LEU A 706 -32.83 7.90 19.25
N ALA A 707 -33.51 7.84 18.09
CA ALA A 707 -34.97 7.85 18.04
C ALA A 707 -35.60 6.60 18.68
N GLU A 708 -34.97 5.44 18.52
CA GLU A 708 -35.42 4.19 19.13
C GLU A 708 -35.22 4.20 20.65
N ILE A 709 -34.08 4.71 21.14
CA ILE A 709 -33.84 4.90 22.58
C ILE A 709 -34.91 5.81 23.21
N VAL A 710 -35.25 6.92 22.53
CA VAL A 710 -36.32 7.84 22.99
C VAL A 710 -37.68 7.15 23.01
N LYS A 711 -37.96 6.27 22.04
CA LYS A 711 -39.22 5.51 21.97
C LYS A 711 -39.33 4.44 23.05
N GLN A 712 -38.21 3.81 23.41
CA GLN A 712 -38.12 2.82 24.50
C GLN A 712 -38.13 3.47 25.89
N SER A 713 -37.89 4.77 25.98
CA SER A 713 -37.90 5.51 27.22
C SER A 713 -39.32 5.97 27.56
N GLU A 714 -39.77 5.70 28.78
CA GLU A 714 -41.09 6.12 29.28
C GLU A 714 -40.98 7.20 30.35
N GLY A 715 -42.01 8.05 30.44
CA GLY A 715 -42.16 9.07 31.47
C GLY A 715 -40.95 10.00 31.60
N TRP A 716 -40.37 10.05 32.79
CA TRP A 716 -39.30 10.99 33.14
C TRP A 716 -38.01 10.77 32.33
N LEU A 717 -37.67 9.51 32.00
CA LEU A 717 -36.43 9.19 31.30
C LEU A 717 -36.43 9.79 29.89
N ARG A 718 -37.59 9.74 29.23
CA ARG A 718 -37.79 10.33 27.92
C ARG A 718 -37.60 11.85 27.96
N GLU A 719 -38.22 12.50 28.93
CA GLU A 719 -38.08 13.95 29.13
C GLU A 719 -36.63 14.34 29.40
N GLU A 720 -35.91 13.58 30.24
CA GLU A 720 -34.50 13.84 30.53
C GLU A 720 -33.62 13.69 29.28
N ILE A 721 -33.90 12.71 28.41
CA ILE A 721 -33.18 12.54 27.13
C ILE A 721 -33.49 13.70 26.17
N GLU A 722 -34.77 14.04 25.97
CA GLU A 722 -35.18 15.09 25.03
C GLU A 722 -34.74 16.49 25.49
N GLU A 723 -34.94 16.83 26.76
CA GLU A 723 -34.70 18.16 27.30
C GLU A 723 -33.25 18.40 27.73
N ARG A 724 -32.53 17.36 28.20
CA ARG A 724 -31.19 17.53 28.77
C ARG A 724 -30.08 16.92 27.93
N VAL A 725 -30.28 15.74 27.34
CA VAL A 725 -29.25 15.12 26.48
C VAL A 725 -29.24 15.78 25.09
N ILE A 726 -30.38 15.75 24.39
CA ILE A 726 -30.49 16.26 23.03
C ILE A 726 -30.21 17.76 22.97
N LYS A 727 -30.86 18.58 23.81
CA LYS A 727 -30.64 20.04 23.82
C LYS A 727 -29.26 20.47 24.30
N ARG A 728 -28.51 19.61 25.01
CA ARG A 728 -27.13 19.91 25.41
C ARG A 728 -26.15 19.63 24.27
N PHE A 729 -26.23 18.42 23.70
CA PHE A 729 -25.21 17.92 22.78
C PHE A 729 -25.49 18.25 21.31
N LEU A 730 -26.76 18.34 20.87
CA LEU A 730 -27.11 18.63 19.48
C LEU A 730 -27.22 20.14 19.18
N THR A 731 -26.32 20.95 19.77
CA THR A 731 -26.28 22.42 19.60
C THR A 731 -25.17 22.87 18.65
N PHE A 732 -25.32 24.07 18.07
CA PHE A 732 -24.25 24.67 17.26
C PHE A 732 -22.97 24.93 18.07
N ALA A 733 -23.10 25.39 19.31
CA ALA A 733 -21.96 25.59 20.20
C ALA A 733 -21.16 24.30 20.44
N PHE A 734 -21.85 23.16 20.66
CA PHE A 734 -21.18 21.89 20.83
C PHE A 734 -20.52 21.39 19.53
N LEU A 735 -21.10 21.66 18.35
CA LEU A 735 -20.46 21.39 17.06
C LEU A 735 -19.15 22.15 16.91
N LEU A 736 -19.18 23.46 17.20
CA LEU A 736 -18.02 24.31 17.08
C LEU A 736 -16.93 23.87 18.06
N ARG A 737 -17.31 23.47 19.28
CA ARG A 737 -16.40 22.87 20.25
C ARG A 737 -15.66 21.67 19.67
N GLN A 738 -16.34 20.78 18.94
CA GLN A 738 -15.69 19.61 18.31
C GLN A 738 -14.57 20.02 17.35
N VAL A 739 -14.85 21.01 16.50
CA VAL A 739 -13.90 21.50 15.49
C VAL A 739 -12.72 22.24 16.13
N VAL A 740 -12.98 22.99 17.20
CA VAL A 740 -11.97 23.83 17.85
C VAL A 740 -11.08 23.03 18.80
N ARG A 741 -11.66 22.20 19.68
CA ARG A 741 -10.91 21.50 20.74
C ARG A 741 -10.26 20.19 20.30
N ARG A 742 -10.77 19.53 19.24
CA ARG A 742 -10.17 18.31 18.67
C ARG A 742 -9.99 17.17 19.67
N GLU A 743 -10.94 17.02 20.59
CA GLU A 743 -10.87 16.07 21.70
C GLU A 743 -10.97 14.60 21.19
N PRO A 744 -10.12 13.67 21.71
CA PRO A 744 -10.28 12.25 21.40
C PRO A 744 -11.62 11.74 21.94
N LEU A 745 -12.22 10.76 21.24
CA LEU A 745 -13.58 10.29 21.54
C LEU A 745 -13.72 9.80 22.99
N THR A 746 -12.71 9.11 23.52
CA THR A 746 -12.71 8.56 24.89
C THR A 746 -12.79 9.66 25.95
N ALA A 747 -11.94 10.69 25.84
CA ALA A 747 -11.96 11.83 26.77
C ALA A 747 -13.29 12.59 26.67
N LEU A 748 -13.79 12.72 25.44
CA LEU A 748 -15.02 13.43 25.18
C LEU A 748 -16.26 12.69 25.73
N LEU A 749 -16.33 11.37 25.57
CA LEU A 749 -17.38 10.55 26.16
C LEU A 749 -17.31 10.55 27.69
N ALA A 750 -16.10 10.47 28.26
CA ALA A 750 -15.90 10.55 29.70
C ALA A 750 -16.43 11.88 30.27
N GLU A 751 -16.06 13.01 29.66
CA GLU A 751 -16.57 14.33 30.07
C GLU A 751 -18.09 14.45 29.86
N ALA A 752 -18.62 13.91 28.77
CA ALA A 752 -20.06 13.96 28.48
C ALA A 752 -20.91 13.16 29.48
N ARG A 753 -20.36 12.10 30.09
CA ARG A 753 -21.03 11.28 31.10
C ARG A 753 -21.08 11.96 32.49
N GLU A 754 -20.09 12.78 32.84
CA GLU A 754 -19.97 13.37 34.19
C GLU A 754 -21.24 14.12 34.68
N PRO A 755 -21.90 15.00 33.89
CA PRO A 755 -23.13 15.69 34.31
C PRO A 755 -24.32 14.76 34.62
N PHE A 756 -24.27 13.51 34.14
CA PHE A 756 -25.33 12.52 34.29
C PHE A 756 -25.00 11.46 35.35
N LYS A 757 -23.75 11.42 35.84
CA LYS A 757 -23.26 10.40 36.78
C LYS A 757 -24.11 10.25 38.04
N GLU A 758 -24.47 11.38 38.66
CA GLU A 758 -25.32 11.40 39.86
C GLU A 758 -26.74 10.85 39.59
N ARG A 759 -27.26 11.06 38.37
CA ARG A 759 -28.59 10.57 37.97
C ARG A 759 -28.55 9.09 37.62
N ILE A 760 -27.48 8.65 36.95
CA ILE A 760 -27.20 7.25 36.67
C ILE A 760 -27.14 6.45 37.98
N THR A 761 -26.55 7.02 39.04
CA THR A 761 -26.54 6.38 40.36
C THR A 761 -27.91 6.36 41.06
N ARG A 762 -28.82 7.30 40.76
CA ARG A 762 -30.17 7.38 41.34
C ARG A 762 -31.21 6.51 40.61
N LEU A 763 -30.91 6.07 39.39
CA LEU A 763 -31.74 5.16 38.61
C LEU A 763 -31.87 3.80 39.30
N THR A 764 -33.09 3.29 39.42
CA THR A 764 -33.39 2.04 40.15
C THR A 764 -33.19 0.79 39.28
N THR A 765 -33.42 0.88 37.97
CA THR A 765 -33.30 -0.27 37.05
C THR A 765 -32.03 -0.22 36.20
N THR A 766 -31.43 -1.37 35.93
CA THR A 766 -30.24 -1.50 35.07
C THR A 766 -30.52 -1.12 33.62
N GLU A 767 -31.77 -1.32 33.17
CA GLU A 767 -32.21 -1.04 31.81
C GLU A 767 -32.27 0.47 31.54
N GLU A 768 -32.91 1.25 32.41
CA GLU A 768 -32.97 2.71 32.29
C GLU A 768 -31.57 3.35 32.37
N ARG A 769 -30.65 2.82 33.20
CA ARG A 769 -29.24 3.26 33.26
C ARG A 769 -28.55 3.09 31.91
N THR A 770 -28.78 1.95 31.28
CA THR A 770 -28.20 1.61 29.99
C THR A 770 -28.77 2.49 28.89
N LEU A 771 -30.08 2.73 28.87
CA LEU A 771 -30.74 3.61 27.91
C LEU A 771 -30.22 5.06 28.01
N LEU A 772 -30.07 5.60 29.21
CA LEU A 772 -29.54 6.96 29.40
C LEU A 772 -28.08 7.09 28.94
N LEU A 773 -27.23 6.11 29.30
CA LEU A 773 -25.84 6.07 28.87
C LEU A 773 -25.73 5.99 27.35
N ASN A 774 -26.48 5.08 26.73
CA ASN A 774 -26.54 4.94 25.28
C ASN A 774 -27.06 6.21 24.60
N ALA A 775 -28.05 6.90 25.19
CA ALA A 775 -28.55 8.16 24.66
C ALA A 775 -27.47 9.25 24.65
N VAL A 776 -26.70 9.39 25.74
CA VAL A 776 -25.59 10.34 25.84
C VAL A 776 -24.51 10.01 24.81
N GLU A 777 -24.08 8.75 24.76
CA GLU A 777 -23.05 8.29 23.84
C GLU A 777 -23.46 8.45 22.37
N THR A 778 -24.70 8.11 22.04
CA THR A 778 -25.27 8.24 20.69
C THR A 778 -25.38 9.70 20.27
N ALA A 779 -25.91 10.57 21.13
CA ALA A 779 -26.06 12.00 20.83
C ALA A 779 -24.71 12.69 20.61
N VAL A 780 -23.74 12.36 21.46
CA VAL A 780 -22.38 12.88 21.39
C VAL A 780 -21.65 12.39 20.13
N THR A 781 -21.72 11.09 19.85
CA THR A 781 -21.11 10.48 18.65
C THR A 781 -21.76 11.02 17.38
N LEU A 782 -23.09 11.19 17.38
CA LEU A 782 -23.81 11.83 16.28
C LEU A 782 -23.28 13.25 16.01
N ARG A 783 -23.00 14.03 17.06
CA ARG A 783 -22.48 15.39 16.89
C ARG A 783 -21.05 15.42 16.38
N ARG A 784 -20.23 14.46 16.78
CA ARG A 784 -18.88 14.25 16.21
C ARG A 784 -18.96 13.94 14.72
N VAL A 785 -19.87 13.05 14.30
CA VAL A 785 -20.11 12.74 12.88
C VAL A 785 -20.62 13.97 12.11
N ASP A 786 -21.52 14.76 12.69
CA ASP A 786 -21.95 16.04 12.10
C ASP A 786 -20.76 17.00 11.87
N ALA A 787 -19.82 17.08 12.82
CA ALA A 787 -18.62 17.93 12.71
C ALA A 787 -17.72 17.47 11.54
N LEU A 788 -17.49 16.17 11.41
CA LEU A 788 -16.72 15.59 10.30
C LEU A 788 -17.38 15.84 8.93
N ILE A 789 -18.71 15.74 8.86
CA ILE A 789 -19.47 16.06 7.63
C ILE A 789 -19.36 17.56 7.32
N CYS A 790 -19.42 18.43 8.33
CA CYS A 790 -19.26 19.87 8.16
C CYS A 790 -17.88 20.22 7.58
N LEU A 791 -16.81 19.62 8.12
CA LEU A 791 -15.44 19.80 7.63
C LEU A 791 -15.26 19.29 6.20
N HIS A 792 -15.83 18.12 5.87
CA HIS A 792 -15.85 17.63 4.49
C HIS A 792 -16.57 18.60 3.53
N LYS A 793 -17.69 19.20 3.96
CA LYS A 793 -18.40 20.19 3.14
C LYS A 793 -17.59 21.47 2.98
N ALA A 794 -16.90 21.94 4.02
CA ALA A 794 -16.04 23.12 3.96
C ALA A 794 -14.94 22.99 2.90
N LEU A 795 -14.39 21.78 2.70
CA LEU A 795 -13.41 21.49 1.65
C LEU A 795 -13.96 21.65 0.21
N ARG A 796 -15.29 21.63 0.03
CA ARG A 796 -15.95 21.68 -1.29
C ARG A 796 -16.73 22.97 -1.55
N VAL A 797 -17.27 23.61 -0.51
CA VAL A 797 -18.24 24.72 -0.64
C VAL A 797 -17.70 25.91 -1.43
N TRP A 798 -16.40 26.18 -1.35
CA TRP A 798 -15.74 27.31 -2.01
C TRP A 798 -15.46 27.07 -3.51
N ILE A 799 -15.47 25.81 -3.97
CA ILE A 799 -15.11 25.48 -5.35
C ILE A 799 -16.13 26.07 -6.33
N ALA A 800 -17.42 25.95 -6.01
CA ALA A 800 -18.50 26.49 -6.83
C ALA A 800 -18.40 28.02 -7.03
N PRO A 801 -18.35 28.86 -5.96
CA PRO A 801 -18.20 30.31 -6.14
C PRO A 801 -16.88 30.67 -6.83
N HIS A 802 -15.79 29.95 -6.58
CA HIS A 802 -14.51 30.17 -7.26
C HIS A 802 -14.60 29.93 -8.77
N VAL A 803 -15.19 28.81 -9.21
CA VAL A 803 -15.33 28.47 -10.64
C VAL A 803 -16.30 29.40 -11.35
N ILE A 804 -17.44 29.74 -10.73
CA ILE A 804 -18.41 30.69 -11.29
C ILE A 804 -17.78 32.06 -11.49
N SER A 805 -17.15 32.60 -10.43
CA SER A 805 -16.50 33.92 -10.50
C SER A 805 -15.34 33.94 -11.49
N THR A 806 -14.56 32.86 -11.58
CA THR A 806 -13.49 32.73 -12.59
C THR A 806 -14.05 32.75 -14.00
N SER A 807 -15.15 32.04 -14.26
CA SER A 807 -15.78 32.00 -15.58
C SER A 807 -16.32 33.38 -15.99
N LEU A 808 -16.97 34.08 -15.04
CA LEU A 808 -17.44 35.45 -15.22
C LEU A 808 -16.27 36.41 -15.49
N MET A 809 -15.23 36.33 -14.66
CA MET A 809 -14.01 37.12 -14.79
C MET A 809 -13.35 36.93 -16.16
N LEU A 810 -13.18 35.68 -16.63
CA LEU A 810 -12.60 35.40 -17.95
C LEU A 810 -13.44 36.01 -19.09
N GLY A 811 -14.76 35.90 -19.02
CA GLY A 811 -15.66 36.52 -20.00
C GLY A 811 -15.53 38.05 -20.03
N LEU A 812 -15.57 38.69 -18.87
CA LEU A 812 -15.41 40.14 -18.73
C LEU A 812 -14.01 40.61 -19.15
N MET A 813 -12.97 39.82 -18.85
CA MET A 813 -11.59 40.09 -19.22
C MET A 813 -11.40 40.10 -20.74
N ILE A 814 -12.00 39.15 -21.46
CA ILE A 814 -11.94 39.14 -22.94
C ILE A 814 -12.56 40.43 -23.50
N VAL A 815 -13.75 40.82 -23.01
CA VAL A 815 -14.41 42.06 -23.43
C VAL A 815 -13.55 43.28 -23.09
N HIS A 816 -12.94 43.31 -21.91
CA HIS A 816 -12.03 44.38 -21.48
C HIS A 816 -10.79 44.50 -22.39
N VAL A 817 -10.13 43.38 -22.70
CA VAL A 817 -8.96 43.35 -23.59
C VAL A 817 -9.34 43.84 -24.99
N VAL A 818 -10.47 43.39 -25.54
CA VAL A 818 -10.96 43.86 -26.85
C VAL A 818 -11.25 45.35 -26.82
N GLN A 819 -11.90 45.86 -25.77
CA GLN A 819 -12.19 47.28 -25.61
C GLN A 819 -10.89 48.10 -25.54
N VAL A 820 -9.93 47.72 -24.70
CA VAL A 820 -8.67 48.45 -24.55
C VAL A 820 -7.87 48.43 -25.85
N VAL A 821 -7.73 47.28 -26.52
CA VAL A 821 -7.00 47.18 -27.79
C VAL A 821 -7.68 48.01 -28.88
N TYR A 822 -9.01 47.95 -29.01
CA TYR A 822 -9.72 48.65 -30.08
C TYR A 822 -9.76 50.18 -29.88
N PHE A 823 -9.87 50.65 -28.64
CA PHE A 823 -10.01 52.08 -28.34
C PHE A 823 -8.68 52.77 -27.98
N ALA A 824 -7.66 52.06 -27.50
CA ALA A 824 -6.37 52.65 -27.11
C ALA A 824 -5.27 52.53 -28.18
N VAL A 825 -5.45 51.72 -29.22
CA VAL A 825 -4.50 51.60 -30.37
C VAL A 825 -4.86 52.57 -31.51
N LYS A 826 -5.63 53.64 -31.19
CA LYS A 826 -5.94 54.72 -32.13
C LYS A 826 -5.04 55.93 -31.95
#